data_AF-A0A6H2CTY8-F1
#
_entry.id   AF-A0A6H2CTY8-F1
#
_cell.length_a   1.000
_cell.length_b   1.000
_cell.length_c   1.000
_cell.angle_alpha   90.00
_cell.angle_beta   90.00
_cell.angle_gamma   90.00
#
_symmetry.space_group_name_H-M   'P 1'
#
loop_
_entity.id
_entity.type
_entity.pdbx_description
1 polymer ?
#
loop_
_entity_poly.entity_id
_entity_poly.type
_entity_poly.pdbx_seq_one_letter_code
_entity_poly.pdbx_strand_id
1 'polypeptide(L)'
;MIERMVVRREALAQCGLLDSSDCRALFVTAQAGQGKTVLVSQFEEMSSRYFVWTTCTEADLDPYGFFEKIVWQLDSAIPTFNGAEVLAPLQQMLLPNEFVEMAAERLAVELALSNLQLTLVFDDAHLLQESELCVQLLWQIVAQSPPSVKSTIVSRYSLRPSIEGDLQSGQYLEVDASILAFSREEIAELYNEVLEVPTGTERINNLLKATEGWVAGLMLLHKNSGLERLVGVDKDADLGDFFHDLVCSGMQPEDRAVLFLLSLLTEIPHGLLAKLGEERIAHHLDDMVSRNLFLRVKMEGGEAVYRFHHLLQESFAARAKEEIAEVRRAEFLKSAGLFFVERGRLDEGVRCLSAAEAWSDVEDVMRRSCIKLFVQNHHFTIIKLLGGVPESVKARSAWLTFCYAGALMGQNPGEAQMGLLRSLDMFTKANNEVGELFALCSLLNFQILIDGNFGRKARYVIRGVELFDKVQGQMSAEEVLFTAQALTLGKVYYQSELDEARRFLGVAQSAQRRMADKVEPWLVISEALIWGMMGNLDRSFDILDQLYSEISSPWFGPTLRFSILLVRMNYLEMKGDAANFHAVKREIEQECPDLMEQSYLAPFSIIWELDLLVKDGRYEDALELARESLKKPPLQNPHLKCQVIYYYVLASAFLGNVDEVEQNYRDALRIRASSGGPFFVHLTHCMVGAALSLVGQNAVAERIFRKCEKWEQRYTPPYHAPLVYSYRAAMYLRQGDAEAAKADVFQVLKRMRQFKNKHFFAWSPDIMAPLLAFAVKEGIEPSYARHLAREQLGMNFLDDGTQIPLLQVKIVGGLELAVGEARIDSSDLTSAWRRVLSLLAVAPKQTLPNEKIQRALWPDEEPEDSRGKYDTMLSRLRSKLASILGKETTGRYFLLKGQQLQLQHCVVDCNQIVSLAREGVALVEKTQDWQAHHVFVLMAQCIGPMFEDSASALALPPQIADSVARALIVWVGVLERGAKLEYALRVVDRGLSLMPINDTMQRQRYNLLASLNRPGEASLSLKQYRSALEKEGFSADELSLIIDGILAY
;
A
#
# COMPACT_ATOMS: atom_id res chain seq x y z
N MET A 1 -33.32 28.68 -24.51
CA MET A 1 -33.72 30.00 -25.06
C MET A 1 -33.57 31.01 -23.94
N ILE A 2 -32.50 31.80 -23.96
CA ILE A 2 -32.17 32.85 -22.98
C ILE A 2 -32.48 34.17 -23.70
N GLU A 3 -33.69 34.70 -23.58
CA GLU A 3 -34.00 35.99 -24.19
C GLU A 3 -33.95 37.08 -23.12
N ARG A 4 -32.73 37.66 -22.98
CA ARG A 4 -32.30 38.85 -22.24
C ARG A 4 -31.99 38.69 -20.74
N MET A 5 -30.71 38.45 -20.43
CA MET A 5 -30.12 38.65 -19.10
C MET A 5 -29.12 39.82 -19.13
N VAL A 6 -28.95 40.54 -18.03
CA VAL A 6 -27.96 41.63 -17.91
C VAL A 6 -26.54 41.05 -17.95
N VAL A 7 -25.69 41.59 -18.83
CA VAL A 7 -24.28 41.17 -18.94
C VAL A 7 -23.46 41.79 -17.81
N ARG A 8 -22.85 40.97 -16.95
CA ARG A 8 -22.09 41.39 -15.76
C ARG A 8 -20.69 41.94 -16.13
N ARG A 9 -20.60 43.02 -16.92
CA ARG A 9 -19.38 43.43 -17.64
C ARG A 9 -18.13 43.60 -16.76
N GLU A 10 -18.27 44.24 -15.60
CA GLU A 10 -17.14 44.50 -14.69
C GLU A 10 -16.66 43.20 -14.01
N ALA A 11 -17.61 42.40 -13.51
CA ALA A 11 -17.30 41.13 -12.87
C ALA A 11 -16.75 40.09 -13.87
N LEU A 12 -17.27 40.04 -15.10
CA LEU A 12 -16.79 39.17 -16.17
C LEU A 12 -15.36 39.52 -16.61
N ALA A 13 -15.01 40.81 -16.62
CA ALA A 13 -13.64 41.23 -16.90
C ALA A 13 -12.67 40.66 -15.86
N GLN A 14 -13.06 40.62 -14.57
CA GLN A 14 -12.27 40.00 -13.50
C GLN A 14 -12.20 38.47 -13.66
N CYS A 15 -13.30 37.80 -14.01
CA CYS A 15 -13.28 36.37 -14.30
C CYS A 15 -12.34 36.03 -15.47
N GLY A 16 -12.34 36.83 -16.54
CA GLY A 16 -11.48 36.64 -17.71
C GLY A 16 -9.98 36.71 -17.41
N LEU A 17 -9.56 37.36 -16.31
CA LEU A 17 -8.16 37.33 -15.86
C LEU A 17 -7.70 35.93 -15.48
N LEU A 18 -8.62 35.05 -15.08
CA LEU A 18 -8.31 33.65 -14.81
C LEU A 18 -7.70 33.01 -16.06
N ASP A 19 -8.25 33.23 -17.25
CA ASP A 19 -7.77 32.61 -18.49
C ASP A 19 -6.39 33.13 -18.91
N SER A 20 -6.13 34.42 -18.71
CA SER A 20 -4.90 35.09 -19.13
C SER A 20 -3.75 35.06 -18.11
N SER A 21 -3.94 34.47 -16.94
CA SER A 21 -2.94 34.40 -15.86
C SER A 21 -2.51 32.98 -15.52
N ASP A 22 -1.43 32.86 -14.74
CA ASP A 22 -0.97 31.59 -14.15
C ASP A 22 -1.76 31.20 -12.88
N CYS A 23 -2.83 31.93 -12.55
CA CYS A 23 -3.72 31.59 -11.43
C CYS A 23 -4.43 30.26 -11.69
N ARG A 24 -4.52 29.43 -10.64
CA ARG A 24 -5.14 28.09 -10.69
C ARG A 24 -6.60 28.10 -10.29
N ALA A 25 -7.01 29.08 -9.49
CA ALA A 25 -8.36 29.16 -8.95
C ALA A 25 -8.96 30.56 -9.04
N LEU A 26 -10.29 30.61 -9.23
CA LEU A 26 -11.12 31.80 -9.10
C LEU A 26 -12.14 31.57 -7.98
N PHE A 27 -12.16 32.43 -6.97
CA PHE A 27 -13.15 32.43 -5.91
C PHE A 27 -14.25 33.43 -6.24
N VAL A 28 -15.50 32.98 -6.22
CA VAL A 28 -16.66 33.87 -6.34
C VAL A 28 -17.43 33.80 -5.01
N THR A 29 -17.23 34.82 -4.18
CA THR A 29 -17.68 34.84 -2.79
C THR A 29 -18.69 35.96 -2.56
N ALA A 30 -19.95 35.60 -2.30
CA ALA A 30 -21.01 36.57 -2.01
C ALA A 30 -22.23 35.90 -1.36
N GLN A 31 -23.10 36.70 -0.75
CA GLN A 31 -24.34 36.20 -0.13
C GLN A 31 -25.31 35.55 -1.15
N ALA A 32 -26.35 34.90 -0.62
CA ALA A 32 -27.43 34.32 -1.41
C ALA A 32 -28.11 35.38 -2.30
N GLY A 33 -28.53 34.98 -3.52
CA GLY A 33 -29.25 35.88 -4.43
C GLY A 33 -28.42 37.01 -5.06
N GLN A 34 -27.09 37.03 -4.91
CA GLN A 34 -26.20 38.01 -5.55
C GLN A 34 -25.80 37.66 -7.00
N GLY A 35 -26.26 36.54 -7.54
CA GLY A 35 -26.00 36.17 -8.95
C GLY A 35 -24.66 35.47 -9.20
N LYS A 36 -24.02 34.86 -8.18
CA LYS A 36 -22.73 34.15 -8.33
C LYS A 36 -22.74 33.09 -9.44
N THR A 37 -23.70 32.17 -9.40
CA THR A 37 -23.86 31.11 -10.41
C THR A 37 -24.09 31.72 -11.81
N VAL A 38 -24.88 32.80 -11.89
CA VAL A 38 -25.17 33.50 -13.16
C VAL A 38 -23.91 34.12 -13.75
N LEU A 39 -23.06 34.73 -12.92
CA LEU A 39 -21.76 35.27 -13.35
C LEU A 39 -20.88 34.16 -13.94
N VAL A 40 -20.77 33.01 -13.27
CA VAL A 40 -19.91 31.91 -13.74
C VAL A 40 -20.47 31.28 -15.03
N SER A 41 -21.79 31.18 -15.19
CA SER A 41 -22.40 30.76 -16.46
C SER A 41 -22.12 31.76 -17.60
N GLN A 42 -22.15 33.06 -17.33
CA GLN A 42 -21.75 34.07 -18.33
C GLN A 42 -20.24 34.02 -18.63
N PHE A 43 -19.41 33.67 -17.63
CA PHE A 43 -17.98 33.46 -17.83
C PHE A 43 -17.69 32.24 -18.72
N GLU A 44 -18.43 31.15 -18.54
CA GLU A 44 -18.39 29.98 -19.41
C GLU A 44 -18.70 30.35 -20.88
N GLU A 45 -19.73 31.16 -21.13
CA GLU A 45 -20.11 31.57 -22.49
C GLU A 45 -19.04 32.42 -23.21
N MET A 46 -18.22 33.18 -22.47
CA MET A 46 -17.16 34.02 -23.05
C MET A 46 -15.79 33.34 -23.10
N SER A 47 -15.57 32.31 -22.28
CA SER A 47 -14.29 31.60 -22.20
C SER A 47 -14.17 30.61 -23.35
N SER A 48 -12.93 30.36 -23.79
CA SER A 48 -12.61 29.27 -24.73
C SER A 48 -12.33 27.94 -24.03
N ARG A 49 -12.36 27.92 -22.69
CA ARG A 49 -12.19 26.70 -21.89
C ARG A 49 -13.46 25.88 -21.84
N TYR A 50 -13.31 24.58 -21.62
CA TYR A 50 -14.41 23.67 -21.32
C TYR A 50 -14.79 23.80 -19.84
N PHE A 51 -16.08 23.80 -19.48
CA PHE A 51 -16.53 23.93 -18.10
C PHE A 51 -17.23 22.64 -17.66
N VAL A 52 -16.86 22.15 -16.48
CA VAL A 52 -17.51 20.99 -15.86
C VAL A 52 -18.01 21.38 -14.49
N TRP A 53 -19.32 21.33 -14.31
CA TRP A 53 -19.99 21.82 -13.11
C TRP A 53 -20.26 20.70 -12.11
N THR A 54 -19.83 20.92 -10.87
CA THR A 54 -20.18 20.12 -9.70
C THR A 54 -20.87 21.03 -8.69
N THR A 55 -22.19 20.90 -8.55
CA THR A 55 -22.92 21.60 -7.49
C THR A 55 -22.81 20.81 -6.19
N CYS A 56 -22.18 21.41 -5.18
CA CYS A 56 -22.08 20.87 -3.83
C CYS A 56 -23.43 20.90 -3.12
N THR A 57 -23.64 19.95 -2.23
CA THR A 57 -24.85 19.72 -1.44
C THR A 57 -24.44 19.21 -0.06
N GLU A 58 -25.34 19.22 0.93
CA GLU A 58 -25.08 18.61 2.25
C GLU A 58 -24.79 17.10 2.14
N ALA A 59 -25.16 16.48 1.02
CA ALA A 59 -24.79 15.11 0.70
C ALA A 59 -23.29 14.93 0.45
N ASP A 60 -22.54 15.98 0.14
CA ASP A 60 -21.15 15.86 -0.31
C ASP A 60 -20.14 15.95 0.86
N LEU A 61 -20.58 15.71 2.09
CA LEU A 61 -19.71 15.70 3.30
C LEU A 61 -18.88 14.42 3.48
N ASP A 62 -19.15 13.39 2.67
CA ASP A 62 -18.28 12.20 2.55
C ASP A 62 -17.31 12.41 1.39
N PRO A 63 -15.98 12.43 1.64
CA PRO A 63 -14.98 12.72 0.61
C PRO A 63 -15.03 11.69 -0.53
N TYR A 64 -15.39 10.44 -0.24
CA TYR A 64 -15.51 9.40 -1.27
C TYR A 64 -16.64 9.70 -2.24
N GLY A 65 -17.86 9.87 -1.73
CA GLY A 65 -19.03 10.21 -2.54
C GLY A 65 -18.88 11.54 -3.28
N PHE A 66 -18.26 12.55 -2.65
CA PHE A 66 -17.97 13.83 -3.30
C PHE A 66 -17.01 13.64 -4.49
N PHE A 67 -15.96 12.84 -4.32
CA PHE A 67 -15.02 12.55 -5.40
C PHE A 67 -15.66 11.75 -6.54
N GLU A 68 -16.44 10.70 -6.23
CA GLU A 68 -17.18 9.94 -7.25
C GLU A 68 -18.08 10.84 -8.09
N LYS A 69 -18.75 11.80 -7.45
CA LYS A 69 -19.57 12.80 -8.14
C LYS A 69 -18.75 13.67 -9.08
N ILE A 70 -17.57 14.14 -8.66
CA ILE A 70 -16.66 14.90 -9.53
C ILE A 70 -16.24 14.07 -10.75
N VAL A 71 -15.80 12.84 -10.51
CA VAL A 71 -15.38 11.92 -11.59
C VAL A 71 -16.53 11.64 -12.55
N TRP A 72 -17.74 11.40 -12.04
CA TRP A 72 -18.91 11.15 -12.87
C TRP A 72 -19.27 12.35 -13.76
N GLN A 73 -19.18 13.59 -13.22
CA GLN A 73 -19.41 14.80 -14.02
C GLN A 73 -18.37 14.93 -15.15
N LEU A 74 -17.11 14.61 -14.87
CA LEU A 74 -16.03 14.64 -15.85
C LEU A 74 -16.20 13.57 -16.93
N ASP A 75 -16.46 12.33 -16.52
CA ASP A 75 -16.69 11.18 -17.40
C ASP A 75 -17.89 11.41 -18.33
N SER A 76 -18.94 12.03 -17.82
CA SER A 76 -20.13 12.39 -18.60
C SER A 76 -19.88 13.55 -19.57
N ALA A 77 -19.02 14.50 -19.20
CA ALA A 77 -18.80 15.72 -19.97
C ALA A 77 -17.65 15.61 -20.99
N ILE A 78 -16.68 14.71 -20.76
CA ILE A 78 -15.44 14.59 -21.53
C ILE A 78 -15.30 13.16 -22.08
N PRO A 79 -15.55 12.92 -23.39
CA PRO A 79 -15.53 11.58 -23.97
C PRO A 79 -14.19 10.81 -23.88
N THR A 80 -13.07 11.52 -23.71
CA THR A 80 -11.73 10.93 -23.60
C THR A 80 -11.30 10.68 -22.16
N PHE A 81 -12.07 11.14 -21.18
CA PHE A 81 -11.79 10.92 -19.77
C PHE A 81 -12.27 9.52 -19.38
N ASN A 82 -11.48 8.78 -18.62
CA ASN A 82 -11.83 7.45 -18.15
C ASN A 82 -12.01 7.43 -16.62
N GLY A 83 -13.24 7.68 -16.17
CA GLY A 83 -13.55 7.69 -14.75
C GLY A 83 -13.31 6.36 -14.03
N ALA A 84 -13.39 5.23 -14.75
CA ALA A 84 -13.16 3.90 -14.16
C ALA A 84 -11.69 3.72 -13.74
N GLU A 85 -10.74 4.20 -14.54
CA GLU A 85 -9.31 4.14 -14.17
C GLU A 85 -8.97 5.07 -12.99
N VAL A 86 -9.70 6.17 -12.82
CA VAL A 86 -9.54 7.09 -11.68
C VAL A 86 -10.09 6.46 -10.39
N LEU A 87 -11.27 5.84 -10.43
CA LEU A 87 -11.95 5.33 -9.23
C LEU A 87 -11.44 3.97 -8.76
N ALA A 88 -11.00 3.11 -9.67
CA ALA A 88 -10.74 1.73 -9.31
C ALA A 88 -9.55 1.53 -8.33
N PRO A 89 -8.46 2.32 -8.34
CA PRO A 89 -7.46 2.35 -7.26
C PRO A 89 -8.03 2.70 -5.88
N LEU A 90 -9.06 3.56 -5.86
CA LEU A 90 -9.67 4.09 -4.62
C LEU A 90 -10.60 3.08 -3.95
N GLN A 91 -10.88 1.95 -4.59
CA GLN A 91 -11.67 0.86 -4.02
C GLN A 91 -10.88 0.00 -3.01
N GLN A 92 -9.68 0.42 -2.62
CA GLN A 92 -8.84 -0.24 -1.61
C GLN A 92 -9.12 0.30 -0.21
N MET A 93 -8.67 -0.42 0.82
CA MET A 93 -8.74 0.08 2.20
C MET A 93 -7.74 1.22 2.36
N LEU A 94 -8.24 2.45 2.37
CA LEU A 94 -7.47 3.68 2.50
C LEU A 94 -7.82 4.39 3.81
N LEU A 95 -6.80 4.91 4.48
CA LEU A 95 -7.01 5.90 5.52
C LEU A 95 -7.60 7.19 4.93
N PRO A 96 -8.29 8.04 5.73
CA PRO A 96 -8.97 9.21 5.19
C PRO A 96 -8.06 10.15 4.41
N ASN A 97 -6.86 10.42 4.93
CA ASN A 97 -5.89 11.30 4.27
C ASN A 97 -5.25 10.63 3.05
N GLU A 98 -4.98 9.31 3.12
CA GLU A 98 -4.48 8.54 1.96
C GLU A 98 -5.46 8.59 0.79
N PHE A 99 -6.77 8.50 1.07
CA PHE A 99 -7.81 8.65 0.06
C PHE A 99 -7.75 10.03 -0.60
N VAL A 100 -7.68 11.11 0.21
CA VAL A 100 -7.65 12.49 -0.29
C VAL A 100 -6.46 12.72 -1.23
N GLU A 101 -5.27 12.30 -0.82
CA GLU A 101 -4.05 12.44 -1.62
C GLU A 101 -4.12 11.64 -2.92
N MET A 102 -4.48 10.36 -2.83
CA MET A 102 -4.51 9.46 -4.00
C MET A 102 -5.62 9.84 -4.99
N ALA A 103 -6.77 10.31 -4.49
CA ALA A 103 -7.87 10.76 -5.34
C ALA A 103 -7.47 11.99 -6.17
N ALA A 104 -6.84 12.99 -5.54
CA ALA A 104 -6.34 14.17 -6.24
C ALA A 104 -5.25 13.81 -7.28
N GLU A 105 -4.31 12.93 -6.92
CA GLU A 105 -3.23 12.49 -7.81
C GLU A 105 -3.78 11.76 -9.04
N ARG A 106 -4.70 10.81 -8.83
CA ARG A 106 -5.33 10.04 -9.92
C ARG A 106 -6.10 10.94 -10.86
N LEU A 107 -6.85 11.89 -10.29
CA LEU A 107 -7.59 12.85 -11.10
C LEU A 107 -6.63 13.72 -11.92
N ALA A 108 -5.55 14.22 -11.33
CA ALA A 108 -4.57 15.05 -12.03
C ALA A 108 -3.90 14.32 -13.20
N VAL A 109 -3.53 13.04 -13.02
CA VAL A 109 -2.94 12.21 -14.07
C VAL A 109 -3.91 12.04 -15.24
N GLU A 110 -5.16 11.66 -14.98
CA GLU A 110 -6.15 11.46 -16.03
C GLU A 110 -6.49 12.77 -16.76
N LEU A 111 -6.63 13.87 -16.02
CA LEU A 111 -6.87 15.19 -16.60
C LEU A 111 -5.70 15.66 -17.48
N ALA A 112 -4.46 15.33 -17.14
CA ALA A 112 -3.29 15.65 -17.96
C ALA A 112 -3.31 14.92 -19.32
N LEU A 113 -3.87 13.71 -19.38
CA LEU A 113 -4.02 12.94 -20.62
C LEU A 113 -5.07 13.51 -21.58
N SER A 114 -6.07 14.22 -21.05
CA SER A 114 -7.16 14.80 -21.87
C SER A 114 -6.69 15.89 -22.83
N ASN A 115 -5.55 16.56 -22.56
CA ASN A 115 -5.04 17.72 -23.30
C ASN A 115 -6.05 18.89 -23.48
N LEU A 116 -7.14 18.93 -22.69
CA LEU A 116 -8.15 19.99 -22.75
C LEU A 116 -7.80 21.16 -21.83
N GLN A 117 -8.16 22.38 -22.26
CA GLN A 117 -8.19 23.54 -21.38
C GLN A 117 -9.52 23.54 -20.61
N LEU A 118 -9.48 23.15 -19.34
CA LEU A 118 -10.66 22.83 -18.55
C LEU A 118 -10.80 23.80 -17.36
N THR A 119 -12.03 24.12 -16.99
CA THR A 119 -12.40 24.80 -15.74
C THR A 119 -13.35 23.91 -14.96
N LEU A 120 -12.94 23.47 -13.78
CA LEU A 120 -13.79 22.75 -12.82
C LEU A 120 -14.57 23.77 -12.00
N VAL A 121 -15.90 23.75 -12.06
CA VAL A 121 -16.75 24.64 -11.28
C VAL A 121 -17.31 23.90 -10.08
N PHE A 122 -17.01 24.38 -8.87
CA PHE A 122 -17.58 23.88 -7.63
C PHE A 122 -18.61 24.90 -7.13
N ASP A 123 -19.88 24.67 -7.46
CA ASP A 123 -20.98 25.56 -7.07
C ASP A 123 -21.47 25.25 -5.65
N ASP A 124 -21.87 26.26 -4.89
CA ASP A 124 -22.30 26.14 -3.49
C ASP A 124 -21.29 25.42 -2.55
N ALA A 125 -19.99 25.60 -2.79
CA ALA A 125 -18.92 24.91 -2.05
C ALA A 125 -18.92 25.16 -0.53
N HIS A 126 -19.61 26.21 -0.04
CA HIS A 126 -19.77 26.49 1.40
C HIS A 126 -20.37 25.33 2.18
N LEU A 127 -21.18 24.50 1.52
CA LEU A 127 -21.79 23.31 2.11
C LEU A 127 -20.77 22.21 2.47
N LEU A 128 -19.53 22.30 1.99
CA LEU A 128 -18.46 21.35 2.34
C LEU A 128 -17.78 21.67 3.67
N GLN A 129 -18.01 22.85 4.26
CA GLN A 129 -17.24 23.33 5.43
C GLN A 129 -17.33 22.41 6.65
N GLU A 130 -18.43 21.67 6.80
CA GLU A 130 -18.60 20.73 7.92
C GLU A 130 -17.72 19.48 7.82
N SER A 131 -17.07 19.25 6.67
CA SER A 131 -16.14 18.14 6.43
C SER A 131 -14.76 18.65 6.06
N GLU A 132 -13.83 18.58 7.02
CA GLU A 132 -12.44 18.99 6.79
C GLU A 132 -11.80 18.18 5.65
N LEU A 133 -12.11 16.89 5.55
CA LEU A 133 -11.59 16.01 4.48
C LEU A 133 -12.10 16.42 3.09
N CYS A 134 -13.36 16.82 2.95
CA CYS A 134 -13.88 17.30 1.66
C CYS A 134 -13.26 18.63 1.25
N VAL A 135 -13.06 19.53 2.21
CA VAL A 135 -12.35 20.80 1.97
C VAL A 135 -10.90 20.51 1.56
N GLN A 136 -10.20 19.62 2.27
CA GLN A 136 -8.85 19.19 1.91
C GLN A 136 -8.80 18.57 0.52
N LEU A 137 -9.73 17.68 0.17
CA LEU A 137 -9.83 17.08 -1.17
C LEU A 137 -10.01 18.12 -2.26
N LEU A 138 -10.94 19.07 -2.08
CA LEU A 138 -11.15 20.18 -3.03
C LEU A 138 -9.83 20.93 -3.27
N TRP A 139 -9.11 21.24 -2.20
CA TRP A 139 -7.85 21.97 -2.29
C TRP A 139 -6.71 21.15 -2.92
N GLN A 140 -6.63 19.86 -2.61
CA GLN A 140 -5.66 18.96 -3.24
C GLN A 140 -5.92 18.82 -4.74
N ILE A 141 -7.19 18.75 -5.17
CA ILE A 141 -7.55 18.78 -6.59
C ILE A 141 -7.05 20.07 -7.25
N VAL A 142 -7.26 21.24 -6.63
CA VAL A 142 -6.77 22.53 -7.15
C VAL A 142 -5.23 22.56 -7.22
N ALA A 143 -4.56 22.07 -6.18
CA ALA A 143 -3.10 22.11 -6.06
C ALA A 143 -2.39 21.13 -7.00
N GLN A 144 -2.97 19.95 -7.25
CA GLN A 144 -2.36 18.91 -8.07
C GLN A 144 -2.78 18.97 -9.54
N SER A 145 -3.84 19.72 -9.87
CA SER A 145 -4.32 19.90 -11.24
C SER A 145 -3.20 20.38 -12.19
N PRO A 146 -3.12 19.82 -13.41
CA PRO A 146 -2.15 20.29 -14.40
C PRO A 146 -2.47 21.75 -14.83
N PRO A 147 -1.50 22.51 -15.39
CA PRO A 147 -1.72 23.92 -15.76
C PRO A 147 -2.86 24.18 -16.76
N SER A 148 -3.26 23.15 -17.51
CA SER A 148 -4.41 23.20 -18.43
C SER A 148 -5.76 23.20 -17.70
N VAL A 149 -5.81 22.79 -16.43
CA VAL A 149 -7.01 22.71 -15.60
C VAL A 149 -7.00 23.84 -14.58
N LYS A 150 -8.07 24.62 -14.55
CA LYS A 150 -8.33 25.67 -13.56
C LYS A 150 -9.59 25.33 -12.78
N SER A 151 -9.77 25.97 -11.62
CA SER A 151 -10.95 25.77 -10.78
C SER A 151 -11.68 27.08 -10.51
N THR A 152 -13.01 27.05 -10.51
CA THR A 152 -13.85 28.16 -10.05
C THR A 152 -14.67 27.69 -8.86
N ILE A 153 -14.46 28.30 -7.70
CA ILE A 153 -15.09 27.91 -6.44
C ILE A 153 -16.11 28.99 -6.08
N VAL A 154 -17.38 28.61 -6.09
CA VAL A 154 -18.50 29.50 -5.82
C VAL A 154 -19.01 29.24 -4.41
N SER A 155 -18.99 30.26 -3.56
CA SER A 155 -19.27 30.10 -2.13
C SER A 155 -19.96 31.31 -1.52
N ARG A 156 -20.59 31.13 -0.34
CA ARG A 156 -21.15 32.24 0.45
C ARG A 156 -20.07 33.00 1.25
N TYR A 157 -19.00 32.30 1.61
CA TYR A 157 -17.86 32.81 2.37
C TYR A 157 -16.58 32.07 1.94
N SER A 158 -15.42 32.61 2.30
CA SER A 158 -14.13 32.01 1.96
C SER A 158 -13.97 30.65 2.64
N LEU A 159 -13.75 29.59 1.85
CA LEU A 159 -13.51 28.22 2.32
C LEU A 159 -12.03 27.97 2.52
N ARG A 160 -11.39 28.64 3.47
CA ARG A 160 -9.95 28.44 3.71
C ARG A 160 -9.73 27.10 4.43
N PRO A 161 -8.74 26.29 4.01
CA PRO A 161 -8.39 25.09 4.76
C PRO A 161 -7.82 25.47 6.12
N SER A 162 -8.05 24.64 7.13
CA SER A 162 -7.53 24.79 8.50
C SER A 162 -5.99 24.65 8.56
N ILE A 163 -5.39 24.11 7.51
CA ILE A 163 -3.95 23.84 7.41
C ILE A 163 -3.29 25.03 6.70
N GLU A 164 -2.53 25.82 7.46
CA GLU A 164 -1.56 26.78 6.90
C GLU A 164 -0.55 26.01 6.05
N GLY A 165 -0.58 26.17 4.72
CA GLY A 165 0.22 25.32 3.83
C GLY A 165 0.45 25.84 2.42
N ASP A 166 -0.48 25.65 1.48
CA ASP A 166 -0.05 25.48 0.08
C ASP A 166 -0.49 26.54 -0.96
N LEU A 167 -1.30 27.53 -0.61
CA LEU A 167 -1.58 28.64 -1.52
C LEU A 167 -0.76 29.86 -1.13
N GLN A 168 0.46 29.94 -1.67
CA GLN A 168 1.23 31.18 -1.66
C GLN A 168 0.39 32.30 -2.28
N SER A 169 0.44 33.50 -1.68
CA SER A 169 -0.17 34.71 -2.21
C SER A 169 0.15 34.87 -3.71
N GLY A 170 -0.88 34.89 -4.56
CA GLY A 170 -0.75 35.07 -6.02
C GLY A 170 -1.19 33.90 -6.90
N GLN A 171 -1.71 32.80 -6.35
CA GLN A 171 -2.18 31.64 -7.13
C GLN A 171 -3.70 31.60 -7.39
N TYR A 172 -4.47 32.57 -6.88
CA TYR A 172 -5.91 32.65 -7.08
C TYR A 172 -6.40 34.09 -7.28
N LEU A 173 -7.57 34.22 -7.90
CA LEU A 173 -8.32 35.47 -8.04
C LEU A 173 -9.59 35.41 -7.18
N GLU A 174 -10.10 36.55 -6.74
CA GLU A 174 -11.33 36.64 -5.96
C GLU A 174 -12.27 37.71 -6.52
N VAL A 175 -13.52 37.31 -6.73
CA VAL A 175 -14.67 38.17 -7.03
C VAL A 175 -15.55 38.16 -5.79
N ASP A 176 -15.49 39.23 -5.01
CA ASP A 176 -16.26 39.39 -3.79
C ASP A 176 -17.63 40.06 -4.04
N ALA A 177 -18.40 40.26 -2.98
CA ALA A 177 -19.70 40.90 -3.05
C ALA A 177 -19.67 42.34 -3.60
N SER A 178 -18.54 43.05 -3.50
CA SER A 178 -18.42 44.42 -4.00
C SER A 178 -18.30 44.45 -5.53
N ILE A 179 -17.52 43.52 -6.09
CA ILE A 179 -17.38 43.33 -7.54
C ILE A 179 -18.66 42.72 -8.13
N LEU A 180 -19.36 41.88 -7.36
CA LEU A 180 -20.60 41.22 -7.79
C LEU A 180 -21.85 42.09 -7.62
N ALA A 181 -21.80 43.25 -6.98
CA ALA A 181 -22.94 44.16 -6.89
C ALA A 181 -23.31 44.72 -8.28
N PHE A 182 -24.60 44.98 -8.54
CA PHE A 182 -24.99 45.63 -9.78
C PHE A 182 -24.54 47.09 -9.81
N SER A 183 -23.85 47.48 -10.87
CA SER A 183 -23.53 48.87 -11.16
C SER A 183 -24.81 49.65 -11.51
N ARG A 184 -24.72 50.99 -11.49
CA ARG A 184 -25.84 51.85 -11.90
C ARG A 184 -26.32 51.51 -13.32
N GLU A 185 -25.39 51.25 -14.22
CA GLU A 185 -25.64 50.91 -15.63
C GLU A 185 -26.32 49.55 -15.73
N GLU A 186 -25.87 48.55 -14.96
CA GLU A 186 -26.47 47.22 -14.93
C GLU A 186 -27.88 47.24 -14.31
N ILE A 187 -28.15 48.10 -13.31
CA ILE A 187 -29.51 48.31 -12.79
C ILE A 187 -30.40 48.98 -13.85
N ALA A 188 -29.85 49.94 -14.60
CA ALA A 188 -30.58 50.60 -15.68
C ALA A 188 -30.95 49.61 -16.79
N GLU A 189 -30.01 48.75 -17.18
CA GLU A 189 -30.21 47.67 -18.16
C GLU A 189 -31.23 46.66 -17.66
N LEU A 190 -31.11 46.21 -16.40
CA LEU A 190 -32.07 45.30 -15.76
C LEU A 190 -33.49 45.86 -15.83
N TYR A 191 -33.70 47.10 -15.40
CA TYR A 191 -35.05 47.66 -15.32
C TYR A 191 -35.61 48.05 -16.68
N ASN A 192 -34.82 48.70 -17.55
CA ASN A 192 -35.33 49.25 -18.80
C ASN A 192 -35.37 48.23 -19.93
N GLU A 193 -34.40 47.33 -20.01
CA GLU A 193 -34.21 46.44 -21.17
C GLU A 193 -34.65 45.00 -20.91
N VAL A 194 -34.45 44.50 -19.68
CA VAL A 194 -34.82 43.13 -19.28
C VAL A 194 -36.22 43.08 -18.68
N LEU A 195 -36.51 43.94 -17.70
CA LEU A 195 -37.81 43.99 -17.02
C LEU A 195 -38.83 44.90 -17.73
N GLU A 196 -38.40 45.62 -18.77
CA GLU A 196 -39.21 46.54 -19.58
C GLU A 196 -40.01 47.56 -18.74
N VAL A 197 -39.44 48.03 -17.64
CA VAL A 197 -39.98 49.09 -16.78
C VAL A 197 -39.17 50.37 -16.98
N PRO A 198 -39.71 51.36 -17.72
CA PRO A 198 -39.06 52.65 -17.92
C PRO A 198 -38.77 53.32 -16.57
N THR A 199 -37.49 53.37 -16.21
CA THR A 199 -37.01 53.83 -14.91
C THR A 199 -35.95 54.91 -15.13
N GLY A 200 -36.25 56.14 -14.68
CA GLY A 200 -35.33 57.27 -14.78
C GLY A 200 -34.15 57.19 -13.80
N THR A 201 -33.11 57.98 -14.05
CA THR A 201 -31.84 57.98 -13.29
C THR A 201 -32.02 58.18 -11.78
N GLU A 202 -32.98 59.00 -11.36
CA GLU A 202 -33.25 59.26 -9.93
C GLU A 202 -33.78 58.01 -9.22
N ARG A 203 -34.69 57.27 -9.86
CA ARG A 203 -35.24 56.02 -9.31
C ARG A 203 -34.20 54.90 -9.33
N ILE A 204 -33.36 54.82 -10.35
CA ILE A 204 -32.21 53.89 -10.40
C ILE A 204 -31.23 54.19 -9.25
N ASN A 205 -30.94 55.45 -8.96
CA ASN A 205 -30.09 55.83 -7.83
C ASN A 205 -30.69 55.48 -6.48
N ASN A 206 -32.01 55.61 -6.33
CA ASN A 206 -32.71 55.21 -5.11
C ASN A 206 -32.73 53.67 -4.96
N LEU A 207 -32.91 52.93 -6.05
CA LEU A 207 -32.82 51.46 -6.07
C LEU A 207 -31.40 51.00 -5.69
N LEU A 208 -30.37 51.61 -6.27
CA LEU A 208 -28.96 51.33 -5.94
C LEU A 208 -28.66 51.62 -4.46
N LYS A 209 -29.14 52.75 -3.91
CA LYS A 209 -28.98 53.07 -2.48
C LYS A 209 -29.75 52.13 -1.56
N ALA A 210 -30.94 51.68 -1.97
CA ALA A 210 -31.80 50.83 -1.15
C ALA A 210 -31.38 49.35 -1.17
N THR A 211 -30.77 48.89 -2.26
CA THR A 211 -30.40 47.47 -2.46
C THR A 211 -28.91 47.23 -2.41
N GLU A 212 -28.09 48.29 -2.44
CA GLU A 212 -26.63 48.22 -2.59
C GLU A 212 -26.19 47.37 -3.79
N GLY A 213 -27.04 47.31 -4.85
CA GLY A 213 -26.78 46.49 -6.03
C GLY A 213 -27.14 45.00 -5.89
N TRP A 214 -27.83 44.60 -4.83
CA TRP A 214 -28.27 43.21 -4.62
C TRP A 214 -29.33 42.80 -5.64
N VAL A 215 -28.99 41.84 -6.51
CA VAL A 215 -29.83 41.39 -7.62
C VAL A 215 -31.20 40.89 -7.17
N ALA A 216 -31.24 40.02 -6.16
CA ALA A 216 -32.52 39.53 -5.64
C ALA A 216 -33.35 40.67 -5.05
N GLY A 217 -32.74 41.60 -4.32
CA GLY A 217 -33.38 42.83 -3.82
C GLY A 217 -33.98 43.69 -4.94
N LEU A 218 -33.26 43.84 -6.05
CA LEU A 218 -33.71 44.59 -7.23
C LEU A 218 -34.90 43.92 -7.92
N MET A 219 -34.88 42.59 -8.04
CA MET A 219 -36.00 41.81 -8.58
C MET A 219 -37.24 41.87 -7.67
N LEU A 220 -37.04 41.90 -6.34
CA LEU A 220 -38.11 42.03 -5.35
C LEU A 220 -38.78 43.41 -5.42
N LEU A 221 -37.99 44.49 -5.51
CA LEU A 221 -38.51 45.87 -5.59
C LEU A 221 -39.25 46.19 -6.89
N HIS A 222 -38.97 45.48 -7.97
CA HIS A 222 -39.66 45.65 -9.25
C HIS A 222 -41.14 45.24 -9.18
N LYS A 223 -41.47 44.12 -8.53
CA LYS A 223 -42.83 43.54 -8.55
C LYS A 223 -43.84 44.23 -7.61
N ASN A 224 -43.40 45.00 -6.61
CA ASN A 224 -44.27 45.50 -5.53
C ASN A 224 -44.57 47.02 -5.54
N SER A 225 -44.29 47.75 -6.63
CA SER A 225 -44.65 49.17 -6.83
C SER A 225 -44.68 50.04 -5.56
N GLY A 226 -43.63 49.95 -4.72
CA GLY A 226 -43.59 50.65 -3.45
C GLY A 226 -42.22 50.52 -2.77
N LEU A 227 -41.37 51.53 -2.93
CA LEU A 227 -40.11 51.70 -2.17
C LEU A 227 -40.36 51.91 -0.66
N GLU A 228 -41.61 52.11 -0.24
CA GLU A 228 -41.97 52.59 1.11
C GLU A 228 -42.12 51.50 2.18
N ARG A 229 -42.11 50.19 1.83
CA ARG A 229 -42.28 49.11 2.82
C ARG A 229 -41.01 48.43 3.33
N LEU A 230 -39.82 48.74 2.81
CA LEU A 230 -38.58 48.03 3.18
C LEU A 230 -37.60 48.85 4.04
N VAL A 231 -37.97 50.07 4.45
CA VAL A 231 -37.20 50.79 5.47
C VAL A 231 -37.61 50.26 6.85
N GLY A 232 -36.94 49.19 7.28
CA GLY A 232 -37.01 48.66 8.65
C GLY A 232 -37.61 47.26 8.85
N VAL A 233 -37.50 46.36 7.86
CA VAL A 233 -38.07 45.00 7.97
C VAL A 233 -36.96 43.93 7.99
N ASP A 234 -37.20 42.89 8.79
CA ASP A 234 -36.35 41.72 8.93
C ASP A 234 -36.27 40.95 7.60
N LYS A 235 -35.06 40.77 7.05
CA LYS A 235 -34.84 40.36 5.65
C LYS A 235 -35.35 38.94 5.34
N ASP A 236 -35.41 38.06 6.35
CA ASP A 236 -35.72 36.64 6.14
C ASP A 236 -37.22 36.31 6.24
N ALA A 237 -38.02 37.08 6.99
CA ALA A 237 -39.44 36.80 7.21
C ALA A 237 -40.32 37.17 6.00
N ASP A 238 -40.06 38.31 5.33
CA ASP A 238 -40.85 38.79 4.18
C ASP A 238 -40.56 38.04 2.86
N LEU A 239 -39.37 37.43 2.73
CA LEU A 239 -38.99 36.62 1.57
C LEU A 239 -39.84 35.34 1.46
N GLY A 240 -40.18 34.73 2.60
CA GLY A 240 -40.96 33.50 2.65
C GLY A 240 -42.41 33.69 2.20
N ASP A 241 -43.04 34.79 2.59
CA ASP A 241 -44.39 35.15 2.16
C ASP A 241 -44.44 35.56 0.69
N PHE A 242 -43.37 36.21 0.19
CA PHE A 242 -43.22 36.52 -1.23
C PHE A 242 -43.17 35.26 -2.10
N PHE A 243 -42.35 34.25 -1.77
CA PHE A 243 -42.23 33.03 -2.57
C PHE A 243 -43.55 32.25 -2.60
N HIS A 244 -44.25 32.23 -1.47
CA HIS A 244 -45.58 31.69 -1.39
C HIS A 244 -46.55 32.41 -2.35
N ASP A 245 -46.68 33.72 -2.25
CA ASP A 245 -47.64 34.45 -3.09
C ASP A 245 -47.26 34.41 -4.58
N LEU A 246 -45.97 34.33 -4.90
CA LEU A 246 -45.48 34.25 -6.28
C LEU A 246 -45.81 32.91 -6.95
N VAL A 247 -45.66 31.79 -6.23
CA VAL A 247 -45.76 30.44 -6.80
C VAL A 247 -47.12 29.80 -6.50
N CYS A 248 -47.65 30.02 -5.30
CA CYS A 248 -48.83 29.31 -4.80
C CYS A 248 -50.16 30.03 -5.09
N SER A 249 -50.12 31.27 -5.61
CA SER A 249 -51.31 32.04 -5.94
C SER A 249 -52.13 31.37 -7.05
N GLY A 250 -53.34 30.93 -6.71
CA GLY A 250 -54.25 30.21 -7.61
C GLY A 250 -54.09 28.68 -7.65
N MET A 251 -53.12 28.10 -6.91
CA MET A 251 -52.99 26.65 -6.77
C MET A 251 -53.99 26.08 -5.76
N GLN A 252 -54.42 24.82 -5.94
CA GLN A 252 -55.25 24.13 -4.96
C GLN A 252 -54.46 23.84 -3.68
N PRO A 253 -55.09 23.85 -2.49
CA PRO A 253 -54.41 23.56 -1.21
C PRO A 253 -53.61 22.25 -1.23
N GLU A 254 -54.13 21.22 -1.90
CA GLU A 254 -53.49 19.91 -2.04
C GLU A 254 -52.21 19.98 -2.88
N ASP A 255 -52.19 20.78 -3.95
CA ASP A 255 -51.02 20.93 -4.84
C ASP A 255 -49.91 21.69 -4.15
N ARG A 256 -50.27 22.75 -3.41
CA ARG A 256 -49.34 23.52 -2.59
C ARG A 256 -48.66 22.64 -1.54
N ALA A 257 -49.45 21.79 -0.86
CA ALA A 257 -48.92 20.87 0.11
C ALA A 257 -47.90 19.89 -0.51
N VAL A 258 -48.12 19.43 -1.74
CA VAL A 258 -47.16 18.56 -2.44
C VAL A 258 -45.89 19.34 -2.81
N LEU A 259 -45.99 20.59 -3.28
CA LEU A 259 -44.80 21.41 -3.56
C LEU A 259 -43.95 21.67 -2.30
N PHE A 260 -44.59 21.92 -1.15
CA PHE A 260 -43.88 22.05 0.12
C PHE A 260 -43.24 20.74 0.56
N LEU A 261 -43.88 19.59 0.31
CA LEU A 261 -43.25 18.29 0.58
C LEU A 261 -42.05 18.04 -0.35
N LEU A 262 -42.18 18.35 -1.64
CA LEU A 262 -41.11 18.20 -2.62
C LEU A 262 -39.89 19.07 -2.29
N SER A 263 -40.06 20.23 -1.63
CA SER A 263 -38.92 21.07 -1.23
C SER A 263 -38.07 20.46 -0.11
N LEU A 264 -38.55 19.41 0.55
CA LEU A 264 -37.75 18.61 1.49
C LEU A 264 -36.70 17.74 0.76
N LEU A 265 -36.77 17.63 -0.56
CA LEU A 265 -35.82 16.88 -1.40
C LEU A 265 -34.89 17.84 -2.14
N THR A 266 -33.61 17.46 -2.25
CA THR A 266 -32.61 18.22 -3.01
C THR A 266 -32.79 18.09 -4.52
N GLU A 267 -33.30 16.94 -4.97
CA GLU A 267 -33.61 16.65 -6.36
C GLU A 267 -34.93 15.91 -6.45
N ILE A 268 -35.69 16.21 -7.50
CA ILE A 268 -37.02 15.65 -7.72
C ILE A 268 -37.01 14.98 -9.10
N PRO A 269 -36.67 13.68 -9.18
CA PRO A 269 -36.79 12.94 -10.42
C PRO A 269 -38.25 12.86 -10.85
N HIS A 270 -38.53 13.01 -12.15
CA HIS A 270 -39.90 12.97 -12.65
C HIS A 270 -40.63 11.66 -12.27
N GLY A 271 -39.96 10.51 -12.31
CA GLY A 271 -40.51 9.22 -11.93
C GLY A 271 -40.88 9.10 -10.44
N LEU A 272 -40.36 9.96 -9.57
CA LEU A 272 -40.82 10.04 -8.18
C LEU A 272 -42.27 10.54 -8.12
N LEU A 273 -42.64 11.51 -8.96
CA LEU A 273 -44.01 12.04 -9.01
C LEU A 273 -45.00 10.96 -9.40
N ALA A 274 -44.65 10.11 -10.38
CA ALA A 274 -45.45 8.95 -10.77
C ALA A 274 -45.58 7.92 -9.63
N LYS A 275 -44.49 7.61 -8.93
CA LYS A 275 -44.50 6.70 -7.76
C LYS A 275 -45.39 7.22 -6.63
N LEU A 276 -45.42 8.55 -6.44
CA LEU A 276 -46.25 9.21 -5.44
C LEU A 276 -47.71 9.40 -5.88
N GLY A 277 -48.04 9.14 -7.16
CA GLY A 277 -49.37 9.38 -7.73
C GLY A 277 -49.68 10.86 -7.99
N GLU A 278 -48.66 11.71 -8.07
CA GLU A 278 -48.76 13.18 -8.18
C GLU A 278 -48.31 13.68 -9.57
N GLU A 279 -48.58 12.93 -10.64
CA GLU A 279 -48.22 13.29 -12.02
C GLU A 279 -48.75 14.68 -12.44
N ARG A 280 -49.89 15.09 -11.88
CA ARG A 280 -50.48 16.42 -12.09
C ARG A 280 -49.57 17.57 -11.63
N ILE A 281 -48.68 17.33 -10.66
CA ILE A 281 -47.73 18.33 -10.14
C ILE A 281 -46.59 18.55 -11.13
N ALA A 282 -46.29 17.59 -12.01
CA ALA A 282 -45.27 17.76 -13.06
C ALA A 282 -45.60 18.95 -13.97
N HIS A 283 -46.88 19.16 -14.30
CA HIS A 283 -47.32 20.32 -15.09
C HIS A 283 -47.05 21.67 -14.40
N HIS A 284 -47.21 21.73 -13.07
CA HIS A 284 -46.88 22.94 -12.31
C HIS A 284 -45.38 23.18 -12.28
N LEU A 285 -44.57 22.13 -12.13
CA LEU A 285 -43.11 22.22 -12.20
C LEU A 285 -42.64 22.67 -13.59
N ASP A 286 -43.21 22.12 -14.67
CA ASP A 286 -42.89 22.53 -16.04
C ASP A 286 -43.29 23.99 -16.31
N ASP A 287 -44.44 24.44 -15.81
CA ASP A 287 -44.85 25.86 -15.88
C ASP A 287 -43.88 26.75 -15.09
N MET A 288 -43.46 26.35 -13.89
CA MET A 288 -42.45 27.06 -13.10
C MET A 288 -41.10 27.15 -13.82
N VAL A 289 -40.65 26.08 -14.49
CA VAL A 289 -39.44 26.11 -15.34
C VAL A 289 -39.63 27.10 -16.49
N SER A 290 -40.75 27.04 -17.21
CA SER A 290 -41.01 27.90 -18.37
C SER A 290 -41.06 29.39 -18.03
N ARG A 291 -41.46 29.72 -16.80
CA ARG A 291 -41.56 31.08 -16.26
C ARG A 291 -40.34 31.51 -15.45
N ASN A 292 -39.28 30.70 -15.41
CA ASN A 292 -38.07 30.93 -14.61
C ASN A 292 -38.36 31.22 -13.12
N LEU A 293 -39.37 30.54 -12.54
CA LEU A 293 -39.81 30.71 -11.15
C LEU A 293 -38.93 29.92 -10.18
N PHE A 294 -37.64 30.22 -10.17
CA PHE A 294 -36.70 29.68 -9.17
C PHE A 294 -36.65 28.14 -9.13
N LEU A 295 -36.89 27.50 -10.28
CA LEU A 295 -36.84 26.05 -10.48
C LEU A 295 -35.95 25.75 -11.69
N ARG A 296 -34.99 24.84 -11.53
CA ARG A 296 -34.11 24.35 -12.60
C ARG A 296 -34.53 22.93 -13.00
N VAL A 297 -34.33 22.58 -14.26
CA VAL A 297 -34.50 21.22 -14.77
C VAL A 297 -33.23 20.79 -15.50
N LYS A 298 -32.81 19.55 -15.27
CA LYS A 298 -31.75 18.87 -16.02
C LYS A 298 -32.27 17.54 -16.53
N MET A 299 -31.68 17.03 -17.61
CA MET A 299 -31.95 15.68 -18.11
C MET A 299 -30.87 14.74 -17.60
N GLU A 300 -31.23 13.71 -16.84
CA GLU A 300 -30.33 12.66 -16.36
C GLU A 300 -30.85 11.30 -16.79
N GLY A 301 -30.04 10.53 -17.52
CA GLY A 301 -30.44 9.18 -17.98
C GLY A 301 -31.71 9.15 -18.84
N GLY A 302 -32.05 10.26 -19.51
CA GLY A 302 -33.28 10.42 -20.29
C GLY A 302 -34.52 10.82 -19.50
N GLU A 303 -34.40 11.10 -18.19
CA GLU A 303 -35.47 11.57 -17.31
C GLU A 303 -35.24 13.03 -16.88
N ALA A 304 -36.32 13.80 -16.72
CA ALA A 304 -36.24 15.15 -16.17
C ALA A 304 -36.05 15.11 -14.65
N VAL A 305 -35.08 15.88 -14.15
CA VAL A 305 -34.80 16.04 -12.72
C VAL A 305 -34.94 17.52 -12.37
N TYR A 306 -35.89 17.84 -11.50
CA TYR A 306 -36.16 19.21 -11.05
C TYR A 306 -35.36 19.53 -9.78
N ARG A 307 -34.94 20.79 -9.64
CA ARG A 307 -34.28 21.31 -8.44
C ARG A 307 -34.79 22.72 -8.13
N PHE A 308 -35.31 22.91 -6.92
CA PHE A 308 -35.65 24.25 -6.42
C PHE A 308 -34.38 25.07 -6.21
N HIS A 309 -34.47 26.37 -6.45
CA HIS A 309 -33.45 27.30 -5.98
C HIS A 309 -33.47 27.34 -4.45
N HIS A 310 -32.29 27.41 -3.81
CA HIS A 310 -32.14 27.32 -2.35
C HIS A 310 -33.10 28.22 -1.56
N LEU A 311 -33.27 29.49 -1.93
CA LEU A 311 -34.20 30.40 -1.24
C LEU A 311 -35.67 29.94 -1.30
N LEU A 312 -36.12 29.44 -2.46
CA LEU A 312 -37.46 28.90 -2.62
C LEU A 312 -37.60 27.57 -1.85
N GLN A 313 -36.56 26.74 -1.89
CA GLN A 313 -36.50 25.48 -1.18
C GLN A 313 -36.58 25.67 0.34
N GLU A 314 -35.75 26.56 0.89
CA GLU A 314 -35.71 26.93 2.32
C GLU A 314 -37.07 27.45 2.78
N SER A 315 -37.68 28.37 2.01
CA SER A 315 -39.02 28.91 2.29
C SER A 315 -40.11 27.84 2.28
N PHE A 316 -40.16 27.00 1.24
CA PHE A 316 -41.17 25.94 1.14
C PHE A 316 -40.96 24.83 2.17
N ALA A 317 -39.71 24.53 2.52
CA ALA A 317 -39.38 23.56 3.55
C ALA A 317 -39.78 24.07 4.95
N ALA A 318 -39.64 25.36 5.23
CA ALA A 318 -40.14 25.98 6.46
C ALA A 318 -41.67 25.85 6.55
N ARG A 319 -42.39 26.17 5.47
CA ARG A 319 -43.86 25.99 5.39
C ARG A 319 -44.29 24.54 5.48
N ALA A 320 -43.54 23.60 4.90
CA ALA A 320 -43.79 22.17 5.10
C ALA A 320 -43.74 21.82 6.60
N LYS A 321 -42.77 22.37 7.34
CA LYS A 321 -42.63 22.13 8.78
C LYS A 321 -43.78 22.72 9.60
N GLU A 322 -44.29 23.87 9.22
CA GLU A 322 -45.35 24.60 9.94
C GLU A 322 -46.77 24.14 9.57
N GLU A 323 -47.04 23.96 8.28
CA GLU A 323 -48.40 23.76 7.73
C GLU A 323 -48.76 22.28 7.55
N ILE A 324 -47.76 21.39 7.42
CA ILE A 324 -47.99 19.97 7.15
C ILE A 324 -47.72 19.13 8.40
N ALA A 325 -48.70 18.31 8.77
CA ALA A 325 -48.59 17.37 9.88
C ALA A 325 -47.36 16.48 9.73
N GLU A 326 -46.64 16.29 10.84
CA GLU A 326 -45.39 15.52 10.90
C GLU A 326 -45.55 14.11 10.31
N VAL A 327 -46.65 13.43 10.62
CA VAL A 327 -46.98 12.09 10.08
C VAL A 327 -46.99 12.08 8.54
N ARG A 328 -47.61 13.07 7.92
CA ARG A 328 -47.70 13.16 6.45
C ARG A 328 -46.34 13.48 5.83
N ARG A 329 -45.52 14.31 6.50
CA ARG A 329 -44.12 14.57 6.08
C ARG A 329 -43.28 13.30 6.13
N ALA A 330 -43.38 12.54 7.22
CA ALA A 330 -42.67 11.28 7.40
C ALA A 330 -43.09 10.22 6.36
N GLU A 331 -44.39 10.08 6.06
CA GLU A 331 -44.88 9.16 5.02
C GLU A 331 -44.35 9.52 3.61
N PHE A 332 -44.32 10.81 3.29
CA PHE A 332 -43.74 11.31 2.04
C PHE A 332 -42.24 11.00 1.95
N LEU A 333 -41.48 11.38 2.98
CA LEU A 333 -40.03 11.14 3.03
C LEU A 333 -39.70 9.65 3.00
N LYS A 334 -40.49 8.80 3.66
CA LYS A 334 -40.35 7.35 3.57
C LYS A 334 -40.55 6.84 2.14
N SER A 335 -41.59 7.30 1.46
CA SER A 335 -41.89 6.88 0.08
C SER A 335 -40.82 7.34 -0.90
N ALA A 336 -40.35 8.58 -0.76
CA ALA A 336 -39.22 9.12 -1.53
C ALA A 336 -37.93 8.34 -1.25
N GLY A 337 -37.64 8.05 0.01
CA GLY A 337 -36.47 7.28 0.41
C GLY A 337 -36.43 5.89 -0.21
N LEU A 338 -37.54 5.15 -0.16
CA LEU A 338 -37.66 3.85 -0.81
C LEU A 338 -37.48 3.92 -2.32
N PHE A 339 -38.03 4.96 -2.97
CA PHE A 339 -37.83 5.19 -4.41
C PHE A 339 -36.35 5.40 -4.76
N PHE A 340 -35.62 6.21 -3.99
CA PHE A 340 -34.19 6.43 -4.22
C PHE A 340 -33.38 5.14 -4.02
N VAL A 341 -33.66 4.37 -2.96
CA VAL A 341 -33.02 3.06 -2.73
C VAL A 341 -33.26 2.09 -3.89
N GLU A 342 -34.50 1.99 -4.40
CA GLU A 342 -34.85 1.13 -5.54
C GLU A 342 -34.03 1.45 -6.80
N ARG A 343 -33.59 2.70 -6.96
CA ARG A 343 -32.73 3.15 -8.07
C ARG A 343 -31.23 3.16 -7.76
N GLY A 344 -30.81 2.58 -6.64
CA GLY A 344 -29.40 2.52 -6.23
C GLY A 344 -28.85 3.82 -5.63
N ARG A 345 -29.70 4.82 -5.41
CA ARG A 345 -29.38 6.12 -4.80
C ARG A 345 -29.43 6.01 -3.27
N LEU A 346 -28.46 5.28 -2.71
CA LEU A 346 -28.44 4.91 -1.28
C LEU A 346 -28.37 6.12 -0.35
N ASP A 347 -27.60 7.14 -0.69
CA ASP A 347 -27.36 8.32 0.13
C ASP A 347 -28.62 9.20 0.26
N GLU A 348 -29.28 9.51 -0.86
CA GLU A 348 -30.60 10.18 -0.80
C GLU A 348 -31.64 9.32 -0.09
N GLY A 349 -31.63 8.02 -0.37
CA GLY A 349 -32.55 7.06 0.22
C GLY A 349 -32.49 7.04 1.74
N VAL A 350 -31.30 6.79 2.30
CA VAL A 350 -31.09 6.71 3.76
C VAL A 350 -31.30 8.06 4.44
N ARG A 351 -30.95 9.19 3.80
CA ARG A 351 -31.28 10.52 4.34
C ARG A 351 -32.78 10.73 4.48
N CYS A 352 -33.55 10.43 3.43
CA CYS A 352 -35.01 10.58 3.46
C CYS A 352 -35.63 9.65 4.51
N LEU A 353 -35.18 8.38 4.57
CA LEU A 353 -35.66 7.42 5.57
C LEU A 353 -35.30 7.85 7.00
N SER A 354 -34.10 8.41 7.22
CA SER A 354 -33.68 8.91 8.54
C SER A 354 -34.47 10.15 8.95
N ALA A 355 -34.71 11.09 8.02
CA ALA A 355 -35.56 12.25 8.27
C ALA A 355 -37.04 11.88 8.51
N ALA A 356 -37.49 10.74 7.99
CA ALA A 356 -38.80 10.15 8.27
C ALA A 356 -38.84 9.32 9.57
N GLU A 357 -37.71 9.18 10.28
CA GLU A 357 -37.53 8.24 11.39
C GLU A 357 -37.93 6.78 11.05
N ALA A 358 -37.82 6.41 9.77
CA ALA A 358 -38.16 5.10 9.24
C ALA A 358 -37.02 4.08 9.49
N TRP A 359 -36.65 3.90 10.76
CA TRP A 359 -35.43 3.18 11.16
C TRP A 359 -35.39 1.72 10.72
N SER A 360 -36.54 1.05 10.63
CA SER A 360 -36.64 -0.32 10.10
C SER A 360 -36.23 -0.40 8.63
N ASP A 361 -36.62 0.60 7.84
CA ASP A 361 -36.29 0.66 6.42
C ASP A 361 -34.79 1.00 6.24
N VAL A 362 -34.24 1.90 7.07
CA VAL A 362 -32.78 2.16 7.11
C VAL A 362 -32.01 0.89 7.43
N GLU A 363 -32.45 0.11 8.43
CA GLU A 363 -31.84 -1.17 8.78
C GLU A 363 -31.86 -2.15 7.60
N ASP A 364 -32.99 -2.28 6.91
CA ASP A 364 -33.12 -3.17 5.76
C ASP A 364 -32.22 -2.78 4.58
N VAL A 365 -32.07 -1.47 4.34
CA VAL A 365 -31.16 -0.94 3.31
C VAL A 365 -29.73 -1.31 3.67
N MET A 366 -29.29 -0.95 4.88
CA MET A 366 -27.92 -1.20 5.33
C MET A 366 -27.60 -2.68 5.37
N ARG A 367 -28.53 -3.53 5.81
CA ARG A 367 -28.36 -4.99 5.77
C ARG A 367 -28.01 -5.51 4.38
N ARG A 368 -28.62 -4.96 3.32
CA ARG A 368 -28.42 -5.43 1.93
C ARG A 368 -27.18 -4.83 1.25
N SER A 369 -26.70 -3.66 1.70
CA SER A 369 -25.61 -2.93 1.04
C SER A 369 -24.28 -3.00 1.79
N CYS A 370 -24.30 -3.25 3.11
CA CYS A 370 -23.14 -3.07 3.99
C CYS A 370 -21.93 -3.95 3.64
N ILE A 371 -22.12 -5.23 3.29
CA ILE A 371 -20.99 -6.08 2.88
C ILE A 371 -20.44 -5.66 1.52
N LYS A 372 -21.30 -5.28 0.57
CA LYS A 372 -20.86 -4.72 -0.71
C LYS A 372 -20.00 -3.48 -0.48
N LEU A 373 -20.45 -2.56 0.38
CA LEU A 373 -19.71 -1.36 0.74
C LEU A 373 -18.38 -1.70 1.44
N PHE A 374 -18.30 -2.73 2.30
CA PHE A 374 -17.03 -3.19 2.88
C PHE A 374 -16.07 -3.76 1.83
N VAL A 375 -16.55 -4.61 0.92
CA VAL A 375 -15.70 -5.17 -0.15
C VAL A 375 -15.23 -4.08 -1.12
N GLN A 376 -16.02 -3.02 -1.31
CA GLN A 376 -15.67 -1.83 -2.08
C GLN A 376 -14.89 -0.78 -1.27
N ASN A 377 -14.61 -1.05 0.01
CA ASN A 377 -13.92 -0.16 0.96
C ASN A 377 -14.59 1.21 1.21
N HIS A 378 -15.90 1.31 0.99
CA HIS A 378 -16.73 2.50 1.23
C HIS A 378 -17.09 2.69 2.71
N HIS A 379 -16.11 2.55 3.61
CA HIS A 379 -16.34 2.64 5.06
C HIS A 379 -16.84 4.05 5.49
N PHE A 380 -16.33 5.11 4.87
CA PHE A 380 -16.75 6.50 5.14
C PHE A 380 -18.22 6.73 4.81
N THR A 381 -18.66 6.20 3.67
CA THR A 381 -20.06 6.29 3.25
C THR A 381 -20.97 5.65 4.29
N ILE A 382 -20.60 4.49 4.86
CA ILE A 382 -21.37 3.86 5.95
C ILE A 382 -21.43 4.75 7.20
N ILE A 383 -20.30 5.32 7.63
CA ILE A 383 -20.25 6.21 8.80
C ILE A 383 -21.15 7.42 8.60
N LYS A 384 -21.08 8.07 7.43
CA LYS A 384 -21.95 9.19 7.07
C LYS A 384 -23.41 8.79 7.04
N LEU A 385 -23.77 7.72 6.33
CA LEU A 385 -25.15 7.23 6.20
C LEU A 385 -25.78 6.97 7.57
N LEU A 386 -24.99 6.47 8.51
CA LEU A 386 -25.43 6.16 9.87
C LEU A 386 -25.22 7.30 10.88
N GLY A 387 -24.59 8.40 10.49
CA GLY A 387 -24.34 9.56 11.35
C GLY A 387 -25.62 10.27 11.79
N GLY A 388 -26.64 10.29 10.92
CA GLY A 388 -27.97 10.82 11.23
C GLY A 388 -28.86 9.91 12.08
N VAL A 389 -28.43 8.67 12.35
CA VAL A 389 -29.21 7.71 13.15
C VAL A 389 -28.90 7.91 14.64
N PRO A 390 -29.90 8.12 15.51
CA PRO A 390 -29.66 8.26 16.95
C PRO A 390 -28.95 7.05 17.55
N GLU A 391 -28.02 7.28 18.48
CA GLU A 391 -27.26 6.20 19.13
C GLU A 391 -28.17 5.19 19.86
N SER A 392 -29.31 5.66 20.39
CA SER A 392 -30.34 4.81 21.02
C SER A 392 -31.00 3.84 20.03
N VAL A 393 -31.12 4.22 18.76
CA VAL A 393 -31.65 3.39 17.67
C VAL A 393 -30.57 2.41 17.20
N LYS A 394 -29.35 2.90 16.92
CA LYS A 394 -28.20 2.06 16.57
C LYS A 394 -28.00 0.94 17.59
N ALA A 395 -27.95 1.28 18.88
CA ALA A 395 -27.72 0.32 19.95
C ALA A 395 -28.83 -0.74 20.12
N ARG A 396 -30.02 -0.53 19.55
CA ARG A 396 -31.14 -1.51 19.57
C ARG A 396 -31.21 -2.38 18.31
N SER A 397 -30.54 -1.99 17.23
CA SER A 397 -30.49 -2.72 15.97
C SER A 397 -29.16 -3.45 15.79
N ALA A 398 -29.24 -4.76 15.54
CA ALA A 398 -28.04 -5.59 15.36
C ALA A 398 -27.29 -5.21 14.08
N TRP A 399 -28.01 -4.99 12.99
CA TRP A 399 -27.45 -4.63 11.68
C TRP A 399 -26.86 -3.22 11.67
N LEU A 400 -27.54 -2.23 12.24
CA LEU A 400 -26.99 -0.87 12.30
C LEU A 400 -25.75 -0.81 13.18
N THR A 401 -25.75 -1.51 14.33
CA THR A 401 -24.56 -1.65 15.17
C THR A 401 -23.42 -2.32 14.41
N PHE A 402 -23.69 -3.42 13.70
CA PHE A 402 -22.69 -4.15 12.92
C PHE A 402 -22.05 -3.28 11.84
N CYS A 403 -22.86 -2.61 11.03
CA CYS A 403 -22.38 -1.82 9.90
C CYS A 403 -21.56 -0.62 10.36
N TYR A 404 -22.05 0.10 11.38
CA TYR A 404 -21.30 1.22 11.95
C TYR A 404 -19.97 0.76 12.56
N ALA A 405 -19.99 -0.30 13.37
CA ALA A 405 -18.79 -0.81 14.02
C ALA A 405 -17.75 -1.37 13.04
N GLY A 406 -18.19 -2.07 11.99
CA GLY A 406 -17.29 -2.56 10.95
C GLY A 406 -16.64 -1.43 10.14
N ALA A 407 -17.37 -0.34 9.89
CA ALA A 407 -16.81 0.83 9.23
C ALA A 407 -15.77 1.59 10.06
N LEU A 408 -15.84 1.49 11.40
CA LEU A 408 -14.89 2.14 12.31
C LEU A 408 -13.56 1.39 12.51
N MET A 409 -13.36 0.21 11.90
CA MET A 409 -12.19 -0.64 12.19
C MET A 409 -10.84 0.09 12.00
N GLY A 410 -10.70 0.90 10.96
CA GLY A 410 -9.48 1.67 10.69
C GLY A 410 -9.36 3.00 11.44
N GLN A 411 -10.46 3.54 11.97
CA GLN A 411 -10.51 4.89 12.58
C GLN A 411 -10.54 4.84 14.11
N ASN A 412 -11.38 3.96 14.68
CA ASN A 412 -11.53 3.80 16.11
C ASN A 412 -11.62 2.30 16.47
N PRO A 413 -10.47 1.59 16.53
CA PRO A 413 -10.45 0.17 16.79
C PRO A 413 -11.17 -0.27 18.07
N GLY A 414 -11.11 0.56 19.12
CA GLY A 414 -11.75 0.26 20.41
C GLY A 414 -13.27 0.23 20.29
N GLU A 415 -13.84 1.26 19.66
CA GLU A 415 -15.29 1.34 19.42
C GLU A 415 -15.76 0.26 18.44
N ALA A 416 -14.99 0.03 17.36
CA ALA A 416 -15.26 -1.03 16.39
C ALA A 416 -15.35 -2.41 17.07
N GLN A 417 -14.39 -2.77 17.93
CA GLN A 417 -14.40 -4.06 18.61
C GLN A 417 -15.63 -4.20 19.53
N MET A 418 -15.96 -3.16 20.31
CA MET A 418 -17.11 -3.19 21.20
C MET A 418 -18.43 -3.31 20.45
N GLY A 419 -18.60 -2.59 19.34
CA GLY A 419 -19.79 -2.65 18.51
C GLY A 419 -19.94 -4.00 17.78
N LEU A 420 -18.84 -4.56 17.26
CA LEU A 420 -18.85 -5.89 16.64
C LEU A 420 -19.19 -7.00 17.64
N LEU A 421 -18.68 -6.94 18.87
CA LEU A 421 -19.07 -7.90 19.91
C LEU A 421 -20.54 -7.78 20.32
N ARG A 422 -21.06 -6.55 20.38
CA ARG A 422 -22.47 -6.28 20.71
C ARG A 422 -23.40 -6.81 19.62
N SER A 423 -23.11 -6.50 18.36
CA SER A 423 -23.91 -7.01 17.23
C SER A 423 -23.89 -8.53 17.14
N LEU A 424 -22.74 -9.17 17.39
CA LEU A 424 -22.66 -10.64 17.46
C LEU A 424 -23.62 -11.22 18.51
N ASP A 425 -23.63 -10.68 19.74
CA ASP A 425 -24.53 -11.13 20.80
C ASP A 425 -26.01 -10.95 20.42
N MET A 426 -26.34 -9.83 19.78
CA MET A 426 -27.70 -9.55 19.30
C MET A 426 -28.13 -10.53 18.20
N PHE A 427 -27.29 -10.78 17.19
CA PHE A 427 -27.58 -11.74 16.13
C PHE A 427 -27.75 -13.16 16.66
N THR A 428 -26.89 -13.57 17.60
CA THR A 428 -26.97 -14.88 18.25
C THR A 428 -28.31 -15.05 18.97
N LYS A 429 -28.73 -14.06 19.77
CA LYS A 429 -30.02 -14.08 20.49
C LYS A 429 -31.22 -14.07 19.54
N ALA A 430 -31.11 -13.41 18.40
CA ALA A 430 -32.14 -13.35 17.37
C ALA A 430 -32.16 -14.59 16.45
N ASN A 431 -31.23 -15.54 16.60
CA ASN A 431 -30.99 -16.64 15.66
C ASN A 431 -30.82 -16.18 14.19
N ASN A 432 -30.19 -15.01 13.99
CA ASN A 432 -29.89 -14.51 12.66
C ASN A 432 -28.53 -15.05 12.20
N GLU A 433 -28.55 -16.17 11.50
CA GLU A 433 -27.36 -16.93 11.11
C GLU A 433 -26.43 -16.18 10.15
N VAL A 434 -26.98 -15.39 9.22
CA VAL A 434 -26.19 -14.59 8.27
C VAL A 434 -25.51 -13.42 8.98
N GLY A 435 -26.26 -12.69 9.82
CA GLY A 435 -25.70 -11.60 10.62
C GLY A 435 -24.65 -12.09 11.63
N GLU A 436 -24.90 -13.26 12.25
CA GLU A 436 -23.94 -13.91 13.15
C GLU A 436 -22.64 -14.23 12.41
N LEU A 437 -22.72 -14.82 11.20
CA LEU A 437 -21.55 -15.12 10.38
C LEU A 437 -20.76 -13.85 10.04
N PHE A 438 -21.42 -12.79 9.58
CA PHE A 438 -20.75 -11.54 9.22
C PHE A 438 -20.06 -10.89 10.42
N ALA A 439 -20.72 -10.83 11.58
CA ALA A 439 -20.12 -10.31 12.80
C ALA A 439 -18.89 -11.13 13.24
N LEU A 440 -18.97 -12.47 13.13
CA LEU A 440 -17.83 -13.36 13.41
C LEU A 440 -16.66 -13.07 12.45
N CYS A 441 -16.91 -12.99 11.15
CA CYS A 441 -15.87 -12.72 10.14
C CYS A 441 -15.22 -11.34 10.33
N SER A 442 -15.98 -10.28 10.62
CA SER A 442 -15.41 -8.96 10.94
C SER A 442 -14.54 -8.99 12.20
N LEU A 443 -14.97 -9.73 13.24
CA LEU A 443 -14.16 -9.90 14.46
C LEU A 443 -12.87 -10.67 14.22
N LEU A 444 -12.87 -11.66 13.31
CA LEU A 444 -11.66 -12.38 12.91
C LEU A 444 -10.70 -11.43 12.21
N ASN A 445 -11.15 -10.67 11.21
CA ASN A 445 -10.33 -9.69 10.52
C ASN A 445 -9.75 -8.63 11.46
N PHE A 446 -10.58 -8.09 12.38
CA PHE A 446 -10.14 -7.12 13.38
C PHE A 446 -8.96 -7.63 14.20
N GLN A 447 -9.02 -8.87 14.66
CA GLN A 447 -7.98 -9.43 15.51
C GLN A 447 -6.73 -9.80 14.74
N ILE A 448 -6.84 -10.21 13.48
CA ILE A 448 -5.69 -10.56 12.67
C ILE A 448 -4.93 -9.30 12.25
N LEU A 449 -5.65 -8.24 11.88
CA LEU A 449 -5.06 -7.04 11.28
C LEU A 449 -4.75 -5.93 12.31
N ILE A 450 -5.46 -5.87 13.45
CA ILE A 450 -5.42 -4.69 14.35
C ILE A 450 -4.96 -5.01 15.79
N ASP A 451 -5.45 -6.09 16.41
CA ASP A 451 -5.26 -6.32 17.86
C ASP A 451 -4.34 -7.52 18.21
N GLY A 452 -4.26 -8.54 17.35
CA GLY A 452 -3.48 -9.77 17.58
C GLY A 452 -3.91 -10.64 18.75
N ASN A 453 -5.10 -10.40 19.33
CA ASN A 453 -5.63 -11.18 20.45
C ASN A 453 -6.34 -12.46 19.97
N PHE A 454 -5.55 -13.52 19.77
CA PHE A 454 -5.97 -14.85 19.29
C PHE A 454 -6.54 -15.79 20.38
N GLY A 455 -7.01 -15.27 21.52
CA GLY A 455 -7.42 -16.02 22.74
C GLY A 455 -8.53 -17.08 22.55
N ARG A 456 -9.48 -17.22 23.49
CA ARG A 456 -10.59 -18.22 23.39
C ARG A 456 -11.63 -17.87 22.29
N LYS A 457 -11.17 -17.70 21.06
CA LYS A 457 -11.92 -17.29 19.88
C LYS A 457 -11.77 -18.28 18.72
N ALA A 458 -11.05 -19.39 18.90
CA ALA A 458 -11.13 -20.55 18.02
C ALA A 458 -12.60 -21.00 17.78
N ARG A 459 -13.47 -20.81 18.79
CA ARG A 459 -14.92 -21.02 18.69
C ARG A 459 -15.60 -20.15 17.62
N TYR A 460 -15.08 -18.95 17.34
CA TYR A 460 -15.63 -18.07 16.29
C TYR A 460 -15.35 -18.63 14.91
N VAL A 461 -14.15 -19.19 14.70
CA VAL A 461 -13.84 -19.89 13.45
C VAL A 461 -14.68 -21.16 13.30
N ILE A 462 -14.82 -21.97 14.35
CA ILE A 462 -15.68 -23.18 14.32
C ILE A 462 -17.12 -22.80 13.94
N ARG A 463 -17.71 -21.86 14.68
CA ARG A 463 -19.07 -21.39 14.45
C ARG A 463 -19.23 -20.72 13.08
N GLY A 464 -18.25 -19.93 12.66
CA GLY A 464 -18.24 -19.28 11.35
C GLY A 464 -18.22 -20.30 10.21
N VAL A 465 -17.43 -21.38 10.32
CA VAL A 465 -17.45 -22.47 9.33
C VAL A 465 -18.81 -23.18 9.30
N GLU A 466 -19.37 -23.52 10.46
CA GLU A 466 -20.70 -24.15 10.54
C GLU A 466 -21.78 -23.29 9.87
N LEU A 467 -21.79 -21.98 10.16
CA LEU A 467 -22.73 -21.04 9.59
C LEU A 467 -22.51 -20.85 8.10
N PHE A 468 -21.26 -20.66 7.66
CA PHE A 468 -20.91 -20.50 6.26
C PHE A 468 -21.38 -21.69 5.43
N ASP A 469 -21.07 -22.92 5.87
CA ASP A 469 -21.46 -24.13 5.16
C ASP A 469 -23.01 -24.24 5.05
N LYS A 470 -23.75 -23.69 6.02
CA LYS A 470 -25.22 -23.65 6.03
C LYS A 470 -25.82 -22.57 5.13
N VAL A 471 -25.27 -21.35 5.13
CA VAL A 471 -25.92 -20.17 4.54
C VAL A 471 -25.27 -19.67 3.24
N GLN A 472 -24.10 -20.15 2.84
CA GLN A 472 -23.39 -19.67 1.64
C GLN A 472 -24.21 -19.70 0.34
N GLY A 473 -25.16 -20.64 0.21
CA GLY A 473 -26.04 -20.72 -0.97
C GLY A 473 -27.06 -19.58 -1.08
N GLN A 474 -27.20 -18.76 -0.03
CA GLN A 474 -28.11 -17.62 0.05
C GLN A 474 -27.38 -16.28 -0.10
N MET A 475 -26.05 -16.29 -0.12
CA MET A 475 -25.19 -15.11 -0.10
C MET A 475 -24.82 -14.65 -1.51
N SER A 476 -24.56 -13.35 -1.67
CA SER A 476 -24.00 -12.79 -2.91
C SER A 476 -22.51 -13.17 -3.08
N ALA A 477 -21.94 -12.88 -4.26
CA ALA A 477 -20.52 -13.13 -4.50
C ALA A 477 -19.61 -12.30 -3.57
N GLU A 478 -19.98 -11.04 -3.31
CA GLU A 478 -19.32 -10.13 -2.37
C GLU A 478 -19.31 -10.71 -0.96
N GLU A 479 -20.46 -11.22 -0.50
CA GLU A 479 -20.63 -11.80 0.83
C GLU A 479 -19.84 -13.09 1.00
N VAL A 480 -19.80 -13.94 -0.04
CA VAL A 480 -18.97 -15.15 -0.06
C VAL A 480 -17.48 -14.78 -0.05
N LEU A 481 -17.05 -13.80 -0.83
CA LEU A 481 -15.67 -13.33 -0.85
C LEU A 481 -15.24 -12.84 0.54
N PHE A 482 -16.02 -11.93 1.12
CA PHE A 482 -15.77 -11.36 2.44
C PHE A 482 -15.64 -12.44 3.54
N THR A 483 -16.60 -13.35 3.60
CA THR A 483 -16.63 -14.38 4.64
C THR A 483 -15.57 -15.46 4.43
N ALA A 484 -15.38 -15.94 3.20
CA ALA A 484 -14.39 -16.98 2.90
C ALA A 484 -12.95 -16.48 3.12
N GLN A 485 -12.64 -15.22 2.81
CA GLN A 485 -11.34 -14.64 3.10
C GLN A 485 -11.06 -14.58 4.62
N ALA A 486 -12.02 -14.08 5.41
CA ALA A 486 -11.90 -14.04 6.87
C ALA A 486 -11.73 -15.46 7.48
N LEU A 487 -12.46 -16.45 6.96
CA LEU A 487 -12.33 -17.84 7.39
C LEU A 487 -11.01 -18.48 6.96
N THR A 488 -10.45 -18.10 5.81
CA THR A 488 -9.11 -18.51 5.36
C THR A 488 -8.07 -18.10 6.39
N LEU A 489 -8.01 -16.81 6.73
CA LEU A 489 -7.08 -16.30 7.75
C LEU A 489 -7.40 -16.86 9.15
N GLY A 490 -8.69 -17.03 9.45
CA GLY A 490 -9.17 -17.69 10.67
C GLY A 490 -8.59 -19.09 10.84
N LYS A 491 -8.64 -19.92 9.80
CA LYS A 491 -8.09 -21.29 9.79
C LYS A 491 -6.57 -21.31 9.93
N VAL A 492 -5.88 -20.34 9.34
CA VAL A 492 -4.43 -20.16 9.47
C VAL A 492 -4.03 -19.83 10.91
N TYR A 493 -4.53 -18.73 11.47
CA TYR A 493 -4.03 -18.17 12.73
C TYR A 493 -4.68 -18.74 13.99
N TYR A 494 -5.96 -19.16 13.95
CA TYR A 494 -6.68 -19.63 15.15
C TYR A 494 -6.75 -21.13 15.31
N GLN A 495 -6.63 -21.90 14.23
CA GLN A 495 -6.76 -23.36 14.26
C GLN A 495 -5.52 -24.07 13.72
N SER A 496 -4.69 -23.39 12.93
CA SER A 496 -3.54 -23.99 12.23
C SER A 496 -3.94 -25.18 11.34
N GLU A 497 -5.12 -25.08 10.73
CA GLU A 497 -5.70 -26.06 9.81
C GLU A 497 -5.51 -25.58 8.36
N LEU A 498 -4.28 -25.72 7.86
CA LEU A 498 -3.86 -25.16 6.57
C LEU A 498 -4.57 -25.79 5.36
N ASP A 499 -5.03 -27.04 5.47
CA ASP A 499 -5.84 -27.70 4.44
C ASP A 499 -7.22 -27.04 4.28
N GLU A 500 -7.89 -26.79 5.40
CA GLU A 500 -9.17 -26.08 5.42
C GLU A 500 -9.01 -24.61 5.01
N ALA A 501 -7.90 -23.96 5.39
CA ALA A 501 -7.60 -22.62 4.89
C ALA A 501 -7.55 -22.59 3.35
N ARG A 502 -6.93 -23.60 2.71
CA ARG A 502 -6.90 -23.72 1.24
C ARG A 502 -8.29 -23.94 0.64
N ARG A 503 -9.18 -24.67 1.32
CA ARG A 503 -10.59 -24.81 0.89
C ARG A 503 -11.26 -23.43 0.78
N PHE A 504 -11.19 -22.62 1.84
CA PHE A 504 -11.81 -21.30 1.85
C PHE A 504 -11.15 -20.31 0.90
N LEU A 505 -9.82 -20.36 0.74
CA LEU A 505 -9.11 -19.55 -0.26
C LEU A 505 -9.64 -19.84 -1.67
N GLY A 506 -9.81 -21.12 -2.03
CA GLY A 506 -10.35 -21.51 -3.33
C GLY A 506 -11.78 -21.01 -3.55
N VAL A 507 -12.60 -20.97 -2.49
CA VAL A 507 -13.95 -20.38 -2.54
C VAL A 507 -13.88 -18.87 -2.76
N ALA A 508 -13.03 -18.16 -2.02
CA ALA A 508 -12.83 -16.72 -2.17
C ALA A 508 -12.34 -16.35 -3.60
N GLN A 509 -11.33 -17.05 -4.11
CA GLN A 509 -10.83 -16.88 -5.49
C GLN A 509 -11.90 -17.18 -6.55
N SER A 510 -12.84 -18.08 -6.26
CA SER A 510 -13.94 -18.41 -7.17
C SER A 510 -15.03 -17.34 -7.15
N ALA A 511 -15.32 -16.76 -5.98
CA ALA A 511 -16.24 -15.63 -5.85
C ALA A 511 -15.67 -14.39 -6.54
N GLN A 512 -14.38 -14.11 -6.33
CA GLN A 512 -13.69 -12.98 -6.93
C GLN A 512 -13.72 -13.01 -8.46
N ARG A 513 -13.44 -14.17 -9.07
CA ARG A 513 -13.50 -14.36 -10.54
C ARG A 513 -14.88 -14.13 -11.16
N ARG A 514 -15.95 -14.14 -10.36
CA ARG A 514 -17.31 -13.80 -10.84
C ARG A 514 -17.57 -12.29 -10.80
N MET A 515 -16.77 -11.54 -10.06
CA MET A 515 -16.96 -10.12 -9.79
C MET A 515 -15.97 -9.22 -10.53
N ALA A 516 -14.74 -9.67 -10.77
CA ALA A 516 -13.65 -8.82 -11.26
C ALA A 516 -12.69 -9.54 -12.22
N ASP A 517 -12.04 -8.75 -13.09
CA ASP A 517 -10.97 -9.20 -13.99
C ASP A 517 -9.56 -9.10 -13.36
N LYS A 518 -9.35 -8.22 -12.36
CA LYS A 518 -8.06 -8.04 -11.66
C LYS A 518 -7.99 -8.82 -10.35
N VAL A 519 -6.83 -9.40 -10.02
CA VAL A 519 -6.60 -10.20 -8.80
C VAL A 519 -6.60 -9.31 -7.55
N GLU A 520 -7.23 -9.78 -6.47
CA GLU A 520 -7.35 -9.05 -5.21
C GLU A 520 -6.07 -9.30 -4.40
N PRO A 521 -5.26 -8.26 -4.09
CA PRO A 521 -3.95 -8.45 -3.47
C PRO A 521 -3.97 -9.17 -2.11
N TRP A 522 -5.02 -9.01 -1.30
CA TRP A 522 -5.14 -9.73 -0.04
C TRP A 522 -5.36 -11.24 -0.22
N LEU A 523 -5.96 -11.72 -1.32
CA LEU A 523 -6.00 -13.14 -1.68
C LEU A 523 -4.62 -13.67 -2.03
N VAL A 524 -3.80 -12.88 -2.74
CA VAL A 524 -2.39 -13.23 -3.04
C VAL A 524 -1.58 -13.33 -1.75
N ILE A 525 -1.70 -12.34 -0.86
CA ILE A 525 -1.06 -12.34 0.46
C ILE A 525 -1.51 -13.57 1.28
N SER A 526 -2.82 -13.86 1.30
CA SER A 526 -3.39 -15.01 2.03
C SER A 526 -2.86 -16.34 1.51
N GLU A 527 -2.72 -16.51 0.20
CA GLU A 527 -2.14 -17.72 -0.39
C GLU A 527 -0.66 -17.87 -0.01
N ALA A 528 0.13 -16.78 -0.10
CA ALA A 528 1.53 -16.78 0.28
C ALA A 528 1.72 -17.17 1.76
N LEU A 529 0.85 -16.66 2.66
CA LEU A 529 0.82 -16.96 4.10
C LEU A 529 0.61 -18.45 4.37
N ILE A 530 -0.34 -19.09 3.68
CA ILE A 530 -0.60 -20.52 3.85
C ILE A 530 0.66 -21.33 3.51
N TRP A 531 1.25 -21.09 2.33
CA TRP A 531 2.45 -21.83 1.90
C TRP A 531 3.67 -21.54 2.77
N GLY A 532 3.80 -20.30 3.26
CA GLY A 532 4.88 -19.88 4.13
C GLY A 532 4.83 -20.60 5.46
N MET A 533 3.63 -20.70 6.06
CA MET A 533 3.43 -21.46 7.30
C MET A 533 3.69 -22.96 7.13
N MET A 534 3.38 -23.54 5.97
CA MET A 534 3.73 -24.92 5.62
C MET A 534 5.24 -25.14 5.39
N GLY A 535 6.03 -24.06 5.38
CA GLY A 535 7.47 -24.09 5.10
C GLY A 535 7.82 -24.16 3.61
N ASN A 536 6.87 -24.05 2.68
CA ASN A 536 7.17 -24.02 1.25
C ASN A 536 7.43 -22.58 0.79
N LEU A 537 8.59 -22.05 1.19
CA LEU A 537 8.94 -20.66 0.93
C LEU A 537 9.10 -20.36 -0.56
N ASP A 538 9.65 -21.28 -1.36
CA ASP A 538 9.79 -21.09 -2.82
C ASP A 538 8.43 -20.73 -3.45
N ARG A 539 7.38 -21.47 -3.07
CA ARG A 539 6.02 -21.19 -3.56
C ARG A 539 5.46 -19.87 -3.04
N SER A 540 5.73 -19.50 -1.79
CA SER A 540 5.32 -18.19 -1.26
C SER A 540 5.97 -17.04 -2.03
N PHE A 541 7.25 -17.17 -2.40
CA PHE A 541 7.93 -16.17 -3.22
C PHE A 541 7.35 -16.11 -4.64
N ASP A 542 7.07 -17.24 -5.28
CA ASP A 542 6.45 -17.30 -6.61
C ASP A 542 5.08 -16.60 -6.65
N ILE A 543 4.31 -16.71 -5.56
CA ILE A 543 3.01 -16.04 -5.44
C ILE A 543 3.19 -14.53 -5.29
N LEU A 544 4.14 -14.08 -4.47
CA LEU A 544 4.41 -12.66 -4.23
C LEU A 544 5.11 -11.94 -5.38
N ASP A 545 5.80 -12.68 -6.26
CA ASP A 545 6.36 -12.14 -7.51
C ASP A 545 5.28 -11.51 -8.40
N GLN A 546 4.04 -12.03 -8.35
CA GLN A 546 2.91 -11.50 -9.11
C GLN A 546 2.63 -10.02 -8.79
N LEU A 547 2.97 -9.58 -7.57
CA LEU A 547 2.78 -8.21 -7.11
C LEU A 547 4.01 -7.33 -7.35
N TYR A 548 5.10 -7.82 -7.96
CA TYR A 548 6.36 -7.06 -8.09
C TYR A 548 6.23 -5.82 -8.97
N SER A 549 5.72 -5.98 -10.19
CA SER A 549 5.52 -4.84 -11.10
C SER A 549 4.39 -3.92 -10.65
N GLU A 550 3.44 -4.44 -9.87
CA GLU A 550 2.29 -3.68 -9.39
C GLU A 550 2.56 -2.91 -8.10
N ILE A 551 3.60 -3.25 -7.32
CA ILE A 551 3.81 -2.62 -6.01
C ILE A 551 4.05 -1.12 -6.11
N SER A 552 4.82 -0.72 -7.13
CA SER A 552 5.10 0.67 -7.44
C SER A 552 4.06 1.27 -8.40
N SER A 553 3.07 0.46 -8.82
CA SER A 553 1.92 0.99 -9.53
C SER A 553 1.22 1.99 -8.63
N PRO A 554 0.85 3.15 -9.17
CA PRO A 554 0.13 4.14 -8.40
C PRO A 554 -1.32 3.64 -8.12
N TRP A 555 -1.69 2.47 -8.65
CA TRP A 555 -2.85 1.67 -8.22
C TRP A 555 -2.83 1.30 -6.72
N PHE A 556 -1.72 0.89 -6.10
CA PHE A 556 -1.72 0.48 -4.69
C PHE A 556 -1.56 1.67 -3.75
N GLY A 557 -2.47 1.80 -2.79
CA GLY A 557 -2.37 2.77 -1.70
C GLY A 557 -1.24 2.46 -0.71
N PRO A 558 -0.78 3.44 0.09
CA PRO A 558 0.36 3.26 1.00
C PRO A 558 0.18 2.12 2.00
N THR A 559 -1.00 1.98 2.63
CA THR A 559 -1.32 0.89 3.56
C THR A 559 -1.19 -0.50 2.92
N LEU A 560 -1.64 -0.68 1.68
CA LEU A 560 -1.52 -1.96 0.98
C LEU A 560 -0.06 -2.24 0.59
N ARG A 561 0.67 -1.25 0.07
CA ARG A 561 2.10 -1.38 -0.24
C ARG A 561 2.90 -1.77 0.99
N PHE A 562 2.69 -1.07 2.11
CA PHE A 562 3.30 -1.39 3.40
C PHE A 562 3.05 -2.85 3.80
N SER A 563 1.81 -3.33 3.65
CA SER A 563 1.45 -4.72 3.97
C SER A 563 2.18 -5.74 3.09
N ILE A 564 2.28 -5.49 1.77
CA ILE A 564 3.03 -6.36 0.84
C ILE A 564 4.51 -6.36 1.19
N LEU A 565 5.12 -5.20 1.42
CA LEU A 565 6.53 -5.07 1.80
C LEU A 565 6.84 -5.78 3.12
N LEU A 566 5.96 -5.67 4.11
CA LEU A 566 6.11 -6.33 5.40
C LEU A 566 6.06 -7.86 5.27
N VAL A 567 5.15 -8.39 4.45
CA VAL A 567 5.06 -9.85 4.18
C VAL A 567 6.30 -10.34 3.42
N ARG A 568 6.78 -9.57 2.44
CA ARG A 568 8.05 -9.85 1.74
C ARG A 568 9.23 -9.88 2.73
N MET A 569 9.30 -8.90 3.61
CA MET A 569 10.32 -8.82 4.66
C MET A 569 10.27 -10.04 5.60
N ASN A 570 9.08 -10.49 6.01
CA ASN A 570 8.94 -11.73 6.79
C ASN A 570 9.56 -12.93 6.08
N TYR A 571 9.26 -13.13 4.80
CA TYR A 571 9.77 -14.31 4.09
C TYR A 571 11.26 -14.24 3.77
N LEU A 572 11.83 -13.04 3.64
CA LEU A 572 13.28 -12.86 3.58
C LEU A 572 13.94 -13.27 4.91
N GLU A 573 13.36 -12.89 6.05
CA GLU A 573 13.80 -13.41 7.35
C GLU A 573 13.65 -14.94 7.43
N MET A 574 12.51 -15.51 7.02
CA MET A 574 12.33 -16.95 7.00
C MET A 574 13.27 -17.66 6.01
N LYS A 575 13.81 -17.00 5.00
CA LYS A 575 14.91 -17.54 4.18
C LYS A 575 16.28 -17.42 4.84
N GLY A 576 16.39 -16.64 5.91
CA GLY A 576 17.64 -16.26 6.56
C GLY A 576 18.41 -15.20 5.79
N ASP A 577 17.76 -14.47 4.88
CA ASP A 577 18.38 -13.46 4.01
C ASP A 577 18.39 -12.09 4.69
N ALA A 578 19.32 -11.92 5.64
CA ALA A 578 19.46 -10.68 6.39
C ALA A 578 19.75 -9.48 5.47
N ALA A 579 20.54 -9.65 4.41
CA ALA A 579 20.93 -8.54 3.54
C ALA A 579 19.71 -7.92 2.84
N ASN A 580 18.88 -8.76 2.23
CA ASN A 580 17.66 -8.30 1.56
C ASN A 580 16.57 -7.89 2.56
N PHE A 581 16.47 -8.54 3.73
CA PHE A 581 15.60 -8.10 4.82
C PHE A 581 15.86 -6.63 5.19
N HIS A 582 17.11 -6.26 5.47
CA HIS A 582 17.46 -4.88 5.83
C HIS A 582 17.28 -3.89 4.67
N ALA A 583 17.41 -4.34 3.42
CA ALA A 583 17.13 -3.51 2.26
C ALA A 583 15.64 -3.15 2.19
N VAL A 584 14.74 -4.14 2.32
CA VAL A 584 13.30 -3.92 2.34
C VAL A 584 12.86 -3.11 3.57
N LYS A 585 13.47 -3.34 4.74
CA LYS A 585 13.20 -2.52 5.93
C LYS A 585 13.48 -1.03 5.69
N ARG A 586 14.62 -0.69 5.07
CA ARG A 586 14.93 0.70 4.70
C ARG A 586 13.99 1.26 3.65
N GLU A 587 13.54 0.44 2.70
CA GLU A 587 12.52 0.84 1.71
C GLU A 587 11.21 1.22 2.41
N ILE A 588 10.75 0.42 3.37
CA ILE A 588 9.57 0.73 4.19
C ILE A 588 9.76 2.03 4.99
N GLU A 589 10.91 2.21 5.63
CA GLU A 589 11.23 3.41 6.40
C GLU A 589 11.28 4.69 5.54
N GLN A 590 11.61 4.56 4.25
CA GLN A 590 11.67 5.68 3.30
C GLN A 590 10.32 5.96 2.63
N GLU A 591 9.60 4.92 2.21
CA GLU A 591 8.36 5.04 1.43
C GLU A 591 7.11 5.13 2.30
N CYS A 592 7.16 4.63 3.55
CA CYS A 592 6.00 4.53 4.45
C CYS A 592 6.34 4.91 5.90
N PRO A 593 6.97 6.08 6.17
CA PRO A 593 7.45 6.44 7.50
C PRO A 593 6.33 6.49 8.56
N ASP A 594 5.18 7.08 8.22
CA ASP A 594 4.05 7.22 9.15
C ASP A 594 3.45 5.87 9.54
N LEU A 595 3.30 4.95 8.57
CA LEU A 595 2.81 3.60 8.82
C LEU A 595 3.79 2.78 9.66
N MET A 596 5.10 3.00 9.49
CA MET A 596 6.12 2.37 10.32
C MET A 596 6.04 2.83 11.79
N GLU A 597 5.57 4.06 12.05
CA GLU A 597 5.39 4.58 13.40
C GLU A 597 4.06 4.14 14.03
N GLN A 598 2.97 4.16 13.27
CA GLN A 598 1.60 4.04 13.79
C GLN A 598 1.01 2.63 13.69
N SER A 599 1.52 1.78 12.80
CA SER A 599 0.92 0.47 12.53
C SER A 599 1.19 -0.56 13.64
N TYR A 600 0.16 -1.34 13.98
CA TYR A 600 0.28 -2.54 14.82
C TYR A 600 1.26 -3.57 14.24
N LEU A 601 1.43 -3.58 12.91
CA LEU A 601 2.26 -4.56 12.21
C LEU A 601 3.74 -4.17 12.16
N ALA A 602 4.08 -2.88 12.31
CA ALA A 602 5.46 -2.41 12.23
C ALA A 602 6.43 -3.10 13.23
N PRO A 603 6.04 -3.40 14.49
CA PRO A 603 6.91 -4.09 15.44
C PRO A 603 7.34 -5.51 15.05
N PHE A 604 6.69 -6.14 14.06
CA PHE A 604 7.19 -7.42 13.54
C PHE A 604 8.59 -7.29 12.91
N SER A 605 8.94 -6.13 12.36
CA SER A 605 10.30 -5.86 11.87
C SER A 605 11.37 -6.10 12.94
N ILE A 606 11.09 -5.71 14.19
CA ILE A 606 11.99 -5.91 15.34
C ILE A 606 12.05 -7.38 15.71
N ILE A 607 10.91 -8.08 15.73
CA ILE A 607 10.83 -9.50 16.09
C ILE A 607 11.66 -10.34 15.11
N TRP A 608 11.58 -10.04 13.82
CA TRP A 608 12.34 -10.72 12.77
C TRP A 608 13.83 -10.37 12.81
N GLU A 609 14.17 -9.12 13.14
CA GLU A 609 15.56 -8.72 13.37
C GLU A 609 16.20 -9.46 14.55
N LEU A 610 15.45 -9.71 15.63
CA LEU A 610 15.91 -10.54 16.76
C LEU A 610 16.26 -11.98 16.32
N ASP A 611 15.46 -12.58 15.44
CA ASP A 611 15.75 -13.92 14.90
C ASP A 611 17.04 -13.92 14.08
N LEU A 612 17.22 -12.92 13.21
CA LEU A 612 18.42 -12.78 12.39
C LEU A 612 19.68 -12.53 13.23
N LEU A 613 19.59 -11.79 14.33
CA LEU A 613 20.70 -11.62 15.27
C LEU A 613 21.07 -12.96 15.94
N VAL A 614 20.08 -13.76 16.34
CA VAL A 614 20.32 -15.12 16.87
C VAL A 614 20.95 -16.02 15.81
N LYS A 615 20.48 -15.92 14.56
CA LYS A 615 21.05 -16.64 13.41
C LYS A 615 22.51 -16.25 13.18
N ASP A 616 22.88 -14.98 13.33
CA ASP A 616 24.25 -14.53 13.16
C ASP A 616 25.13 -14.78 14.41
N GLY A 617 24.60 -15.40 15.46
CA GLY A 617 25.31 -15.66 16.71
C GLY A 617 25.54 -14.42 17.58
N ARG A 618 24.83 -13.31 17.30
CA ARG A 618 24.95 -12.02 17.97
C ARG A 618 23.96 -11.92 19.14
N TYR A 619 24.15 -12.76 20.16
CA TYR A 619 23.17 -12.90 21.24
C TYR A 619 23.11 -11.70 22.18
N GLU A 620 24.23 -11.02 22.42
CA GLU A 620 24.28 -9.78 23.20
C GLU A 620 23.41 -8.69 22.55
N ASP A 621 23.58 -8.49 21.24
CA ASP A 621 22.80 -7.51 20.48
C ASP A 621 21.31 -7.88 20.47
N ALA A 622 20.99 -9.18 20.32
CA ALA A 622 19.62 -9.66 20.41
C ALA A 622 19.01 -9.41 21.79
N LEU A 623 19.76 -9.64 22.86
CA LEU A 623 19.31 -9.40 24.24
C LEU A 623 19.08 -7.91 24.50
N GLU A 624 19.98 -7.04 24.04
CA GLU A 624 19.87 -5.60 24.16
C GLU A 624 18.67 -5.06 23.38
N LEU A 625 18.55 -5.42 22.09
CA LEU A 625 17.41 -5.04 21.26
C LEU A 625 16.09 -5.49 21.87
N ALA A 626 16.00 -6.72 22.38
CA ALA A 626 14.80 -7.23 23.03
C ALA A 626 14.45 -6.42 24.30
N ARG A 627 15.45 -6.11 25.13
CA ARG A 627 15.28 -5.35 26.37
C ARG A 627 14.81 -3.92 26.11
N GLU A 628 15.35 -3.25 25.09
CA GLU A 628 14.91 -1.91 24.70
C GLU A 628 13.51 -1.93 24.10
N SER A 629 13.24 -2.92 23.24
CA SER A 629 11.97 -3.06 22.55
C SER A 629 10.80 -3.33 23.51
N LEU A 630 11.03 -4.08 24.58
CA LEU A 630 10.04 -4.31 25.64
C LEU A 630 9.63 -3.06 26.42
N LYS A 631 10.29 -1.90 26.21
CA LYS A 631 9.89 -0.61 26.79
C LYS A 631 8.96 0.19 25.87
N LYS A 632 8.86 -0.18 24.58
CA LYS A 632 8.07 0.57 23.58
C LYS A 632 6.56 0.31 23.75
N PRO A 633 5.69 1.34 23.63
CA PRO A 633 4.24 1.16 23.81
C PRO A 633 3.57 0.13 22.86
N PRO A 634 3.84 0.11 21.54
CA PRO A 634 3.22 -0.87 20.63
C PRO A 634 3.52 -2.33 21.03
N LEU A 635 4.71 -2.57 21.58
CA LEU A 635 5.18 -3.87 22.05
C LEU A 635 4.66 -4.26 23.45
N GLN A 636 3.76 -3.46 24.04
CA GLN A 636 3.02 -3.89 25.23
C GLN A 636 1.81 -4.77 24.90
N ASN A 637 1.40 -4.84 23.63
CA ASN A 637 0.38 -5.79 23.20
C ASN A 637 0.79 -7.24 23.56
N PRO A 638 -0.07 -8.04 24.22
CA PRO A 638 0.29 -9.38 24.71
C PRO A 638 0.82 -10.34 23.63
N HIS A 639 0.34 -10.25 22.38
CA HIS A 639 0.81 -11.11 21.30
C HIS A 639 2.23 -10.76 20.86
N LEU A 640 2.51 -9.47 20.63
CA LEU A 640 3.83 -8.97 20.23
C LEU A 640 4.85 -9.09 21.37
N LYS A 641 4.45 -8.69 22.59
CA LYS A 641 5.27 -8.76 23.80
C LYS A 641 5.82 -10.16 24.03
N CYS A 642 4.96 -11.17 23.93
CA CYS A 642 5.36 -12.56 24.13
C CYS A 642 6.43 -13.00 23.11
N GLN A 643 6.37 -12.51 21.87
CA GLN A 643 7.35 -12.84 20.86
C GLN A 643 8.74 -12.28 21.16
N VAL A 644 8.79 -11.03 21.63
CA VAL A 644 10.04 -10.42 22.08
C VAL A 644 10.59 -11.13 23.32
N ILE A 645 9.73 -11.51 24.28
CA ILE A 645 10.16 -12.20 25.51
C ILE A 645 10.79 -13.56 25.19
N TYR A 646 10.26 -14.36 24.26
CA TYR A 646 10.89 -15.66 24.01
C TYR A 646 12.28 -15.52 23.34
N TYR A 647 12.53 -14.46 22.56
CA TYR A 647 13.87 -14.14 22.04
C TYR A 647 14.78 -13.62 23.14
N TYR A 648 14.27 -12.78 24.05
CA TYR A 648 14.99 -12.35 25.25
C TYR A 648 15.47 -13.56 26.08
N VAL A 649 14.56 -14.51 26.32
CA VAL A 649 14.83 -15.73 27.09
C VAL A 649 15.84 -16.62 26.35
N LEU A 650 15.70 -16.77 25.03
CA LEU A 650 16.63 -17.56 24.23
C LEU A 650 18.04 -16.95 24.20
N ALA A 651 18.16 -15.64 23.92
CA ALA A 651 19.44 -14.94 23.93
C ALA A 651 20.11 -14.98 25.31
N SER A 652 19.34 -14.78 26.38
CA SER A 652 19.82 -14.94 27.76
C SER A 652 20.37 -16.35 28.02
N ALA A 653 19.72 -17.38 27.48
CA ALA A 653 20.16 -18.76 27.63
C ALA A 653 21.48 -19.04 26.90
N PHE A 654 21.67 -18.48 25.69
CA PHE A 654 22.95 -18.56 24.97
C PHE A 654 24.09 -17.89 25.74
N LEU A 655 23.81 -16.78 26.42
CA LEU A 655 24.77 -16.04 27.25
C LEU A 655 24.99 -16.68 28.63
N GLY A 656 24.30 -17.77 28.97
CA GLY A 656 24.42 -18.44 30.26
C GLY A 656 23.74 -17.71 31.43
N ASN A 657 22.85 -16.74 31.16
CA ASN A 657 22.13 -15.97 32.16
C ASN A 657 20.94 -16.75 32.74
N VAL A 658 21.23 -17.75 33.57
CA VAL A 658 20.21 -18.69 34.11
C VAL A 658 19.10 -17.99 34.88
N ASP A 659 19.43 -16.98 35.69
CA ASP A 659 18.46 -16.24 36.51
C ASP A 659 17.45 -15.48 35.63
N GLU A 660 17.92 -14.84 34.56
CA GLU A 660 17.08 -14.14 33.58
C GLU A 660 16.12 -15.10 32.87
N VAL A 661 16.62 -16.28 32.49
CA VAL A 661 15.80 -17.33 31.88
C VAL A 661 14.68 -17.74 32.85
N GLU A 662 15.03 -18.11 34.10
CA GLU A 662 14.09 -18.59 35.12
C GLU A 662 12.99 -17.59 35.48
N GLN A 663 13.33 -16.30 35.53
CA GLN A 663 12.38 -15.23 35.83
C GLN A 663 11.39 -15.02 34.69
N ASN A 664 11.83 -15.11 33.43
CA ASN A 664 11.06 -14.63 32.28
C ASN A 664 10.35 -15.74 31.48
N TYR A 665 10.83 -17.00 31.47
CA TYR A 665 10.21 -18.04 30.62
C TYR A 665 8.76 -18.35 31.04
N ARG A 666 8.47 -18.29 32.35
CA ARG A 666 7.12 -18.51 32.89
C ARG A 666 6.18 -17.41 32.45
N ASP A 667 6.66 -16.17 32.35
CA ASP A 667 5.90 -15.05 31.83
C ASP A 667 5.61 -15.19 30.34
N ALA A 668 6.58 -15.63 29.53
CA ALA A 668 6.34 -15.95 28.11
C ALA A 668 5.18 -16.96 27.94
N LEU A 669 5.22 -18.07 28.69
CA LEU A 669 4.18 -19.09 28.67
C LEU A 669 2.82 -18.56 29.18
N ARG A 670 2.82 -17.77 30.26
CA ARG A 670 1.61 -17.20 30.85
C ARG A 670 0.93 -16.22 29.90
N ILE A 671 1.69 -15.28 29.33
CA ILE A 671 1.18 -14.29 28.39
C ILE A 671 0.67 -15.00 27.13
N ARG A 672 1.40 -15.98 26.59
CA ARG A 672 0.93 -16.74 25.42
C ARG A 672 -0.35 -17.52 25.73
N ALA A 673 -0.47 -18.10 26.91
CA ALA A 673 -1.68 -18.83 27.31
C ALA A 673 -2.93 -17.92 27.33
N SER A 674 -2.78 -16.63 27.66
CA SER A 674 -3.86 -15.65 27.54
C SER A 674 -4.09 -15.15 26.11
N SER A 675 -3.03 -14.91 25.34
CA SER A 675 -3.10 -14.36 23.98
C SER A 675 -3.54 -15.38 22.92
N GLY A 676 -3.36 -16.68 23.17
CA GLY A 676 -3.77 -17.76 22.27
C GLY A 676 -2.99 -17.84 20.95
N GLY A 677 -3.66 -18.44 19.95
CA GLY A 677 -3.12 -18.78 18.63
C GLY A 677 -2.31 -20.09 18.65
N PRO A 678 -2.84 -21.24 18.15
CA PRO A 678 -2.17 -22.53 18.24
C PRO A 678 -0.76 -22.56 17.66
N PHE A 679 -0.56 -21.90 16.51
CA PHE A 679 0.77 -21.73 15.91
C PHE A 679 1.74 -21.03 16.87
N PHE A 680 1.35 -19.88 17.42
CA PHE A 680 2.21 -19.11 18.33
C PHE A 680 2.37 -19.78 19.70
N VAL A 681 1.37 -20.53 20.16
CA VAL A 681 1.47 -21.37 21.37
C VAL A 681 2.53 -22.43 21.15
N HIS A 682 2.47 -23.16 20.03
CA HIS A 682 3.47 -24.16 19.67
C HIS A 682 4.87 -23.54 19.55
N LEU A 683 5.01 -22.43 18.81
CA LEU A 683 6.27 -21.71 18.67
C LEU A 683 6.85 -21.25 20.02
N THR A 684 6.03 -20.67 20.89
CA THR A 684 6.47 -20.24 22.23
C THR A 684 6.99 -21.42 23.06
N HIS A 685 6.32 -22.58 23.00
CA HIS A 685 6.81 -23.79 23.68
C HIS A 685 8.13 -24.28 23.08
N CYS A 686 8.29 -24.24 21.76
CA CYS A 686 9.54 -24.59 21.10
C CYS A 686 10.70 -23.69 21.57
N MET A 687 10.50 -22.36 21.55
CA MET A 687 11.49 -21.37 21.97
C MET A 687 11.87 -21.49 23.45
N VAL A 688 10.88 -21.66 24.33
CA VAL A 688 11.12 -21.85 25.77
C VAL A 688 11.82 -23.18 26.04
N GLY A 689 11.42 -24.26 25.37
CA GLY A 689 12.08 -25.56 25.47
C GLY A 689 13.54 -25.48 25.04
N ALA A 690 13.82 -24.78 23.94
CA ALA A 690 15.17 -24.50 23.46
C ALA A 690 16.02 -23.79 24.53
N ALA A 691 15.53 -22.67 25.08
CA ALA A 691 16.23 -21.93 26.13
C ALA A 691 16.48 -22.78 27.40
N LEU A 692 15.48 -23.53 27.87
CA LEU A 692 15.62 -24.40 29.04
C LEU A 692 16.64 -25.54 28.82
N SER A 693 16.74 -26.05 27.60
CA SER A 693 17.73 -27.08 27.24
C SER A 693 19.17 -26.54 27.27
N LEU A 694 19.37 -25.24 27.03
CA LEU A 694 20.68 -24.59 27.06
C LEU A 694 21.16 -24.37 28.50
N VAL A 695 20.26 -23.97 29.41
CA VAL A 695 20.60 -23.74 30.83
C VAL A 695 20.57 -25.02 31.69
N GLY A 696 20.51 -26.19 31.07
CA GLY A 696 20.62 -27.49 31.75
C GLY A 696 19.34 -28.01 32.41
N GLN A 697 18.18 -27.39 32.18
CA GLN A 697 16.87 -27.85 32.68
C GLN A 697 16.26 -28.94 31.80
N ASN A 698 17.05 -29.98 31.58
CA ASN A 698 16.82 -30.99 30.54
C ASN A 698 15.50 -31.75 30.73
N ALA A 699 15.11 -32.08 31.96
CA ALA A 699 13.87 -32.81 32.23
C ALA A 699 12.61 -32.00 31.89
N VAL A 700 12.66 -30.67 32.09
CA VAL A 700 11.56 -29.76 31.74
C VAL A 700 11.53 -29.54 30.24
N ALA A 701 12.69 -29.28 29.63
CA ALA A 701 12.83 -29.12 28.18
C ALA A 701 12.32 -30.35 27.42
N GLU A 702 12.74 -31.56 27.80
CA GLU A 702 12.29 -32.83 27.23
C GLU A 702 10.76 -32.99 27.28
N ARG A 703 10.13 -32.63 28.41
CA ARG A 703 8.68 -32.67 28.56
C ARG A 703 7.98 -31.70 27.61
N ILE A 704 8.55 -30.52 27.41
CA ILE A 704 8.03 -29.51 26.48
C ILE A 704 8.18 -30.01 25.04
N PHE A 705 9.38 -30.48 24.66
CA PHE A 705 9.64 -31.01 23.31
C PHE A 705 8.70 -32.16 22.94
N ARG A 706 8.42 -33.09 23.86
CA ARG A 706 7.43 -34.16 23.61
C ARG A 706 6.00 -33.63 23.39
N LYS A 707 5.63 -32.51 24.01
CA LYS A 707 4.32 -31.87 23.75
C LYS A 707 4.31 -31.23 22.36
N CYS A 708 5.38 -30.54 21.99
CA CYS A 708 5.55 -29.95 20.66
C CYS A 708 5.49 -31.04 19.57
N GLU A 709 6.20 -32.14 19.75
CA GLU A 709 6.22 -33.26 18.79
C GLU A 709 4.82 -33.87 18.59
N LYS A 710 4.05 -34.06 19.68
CA LYS A 710 2.66 -34.53 19.59
C LYS A 710 1.76 -33.55 18.83
N TRP A 711 2.03 -32.25 18.93
CA TRP A 711 1.32 -31.24 18.16
C TRP A 711 1.67 -31.35 16.67
N GLU A 712 2.96 -31.48 16.33
CA GLU A 712 3.43 -31.67 14.95
C GLU A 712 2.96 -32.97 14.28
N GLN A 713 2.62 -34.00 15.05
CA GLN A 713 2.02 -35.24 14.54
C GLN A 713 0.54 -35.07 14.19
N ARG A 714 -0.14 -34.11 14.81
CA ARG A 714 -1.57 -33.85 14.65
C ARG A 714 -1.87 -32.84 13.54
N TYR A 715 -0.98 -31.88 13.33
CA TYR A 715 -1.15 -30.78 12.39
C TYR A 715 -0.12 -30.87 11.25
N THR A 716 -0.37 -30.12 10.16
CA THR A 716 0.64 -29.96 9.12
C THR A 716 1.91 -29.36 9.74
N PRO A 717 3.10 -29.99 9.58
CA PRO A 717 4.31 -29.50 10.20
C PRO A 717 4.62 -28.06 9.77
N PRO A 718 4.82 -27.14 10.72
CA PRO A 718 5.08 -25.75 10.40
C PRO A 718 6.53 -25.57 9.95
N TYR A 719 6.81 -24.41 9.35
CA TYR A 719 8.16 -23.98 8.99
C TYR A 719 9.21 -24.21 10.11
N HIS A 720 8.86 -23.91 11.37
CA HIS A 720 9.78 -24.02 12.51
C HIS A 720 9.89 -25.43 13.11
N ALA A 721 9.30 -26.47 12.50
CA ALA A 721 9.37 -27.84 13.00
C ALA A 721 10.80 -28.37 13.27
N PRO A 722 11.87 -27.99 12.51
CA PRO A 722 13.22 -28.44 12.83
C PRO A 722 13.73 -28.00 14.22
N LEU A 723 13.21 -26.90 14.77
CA LEU A 723 13.67 -26.28 16.02
C LEU A 723 13.73 -27.29 17.17
N VAL A 724 12.63 -28.01 17.41
CA VAL A 724 12.52 -28.97 18.52
C VAL A 724 13.61 -30.04 18.44
N TYR A 725 13.77 -30.65 17.26
CA TYR A 725 14.75 -31.72 17.05
C TYR A 725 16.19 -31.18 17.16
N SER A 726 16.47 -29.96 16.68
CA SER A 726 17.80 -29.36 16.76
C SER A 726 18.25 -29.18 18.22
N TYR A 727 17.43 -28.52 19.04
CA TYR A 727 17.79 -28.26 20.43
C TYR A 727 17.77 -29.52 21.30
N ARG A 728 16.86 -30.46 21.03
CA ARG A 728 16.82 -31.75 21.74
C ARG A 728 18.02 -32.64 21.38
N ALA A 729 18.42 -32.70 20.11
CA ALA A 729 19.65 -33.38 19.70
C ALA A 729 20.89 -32.77 20.37
N ALA A 730 20.99 -31.44 20.38
CA ALA A 730 22.12 -30.75 21.01
C ALA A 730 22.17 -31.03 22.53
N MET A 731 21.00 -31.10 23.18
CA MET A 731 20.88 -31.51 24.58
C MET A 731 21.36 -32.95 24.80
N TYR A 732 20.96 -33.91 23.94
CA TYR A 732 21.42 -35.31 24.04
C TYR A 732 22.92 -35.44 23.83
N LEU A 733 23.49 -34.71 22.86
CA LEU A 733 24.95 -34.70 22.66
C LEU A 733 25.69 -34.18 23.90
N ARG A 734 25.19 -33.12 24.56
CA ARG A 734 25.75 -32.63 25.83
C ARG A 734 25.66 -33.65 26.98
N GLN A 735 24.67 -34.55 26.94
CA GLN A 735 24.50 -35.64 27.91
C GLN A 735 25.29 -36.90 27.56
N GLY A 736 25.89 -36.98 26.36
CA GLY A 736 26.58 -38.16 25.86
C GLY A 736 25.67 -39.24 25.25
N ASP A 737 24.39 -38.94 25.01
CA ASP A 737 23.43 -39.87 24.38
C ASP A 737 23.45 -39.73 22.85
N ALA A 738 24.47 -40.31 22.21
CA ALA A 738 24.66 -40.22 20.78
C ALA A 738 23.52 -40.91 19.99
N GLU A 739 22.95 -42.01 20.49
CA GLU A 739 21.91 -42.74 19.79
C GLU A 739 20.59 -41.95 19.74
N ALA A 740 20.20 -41.31 20.84
CA ALA A 740 19.04 -40.41 20.83
C ALA A 740 19.27 -39.19 19.92
N ALA A 741 20.49 -38.63 19.90
CA ALA A 741 20.83 -37.52 19.03
C ALA A 741 20.76 -37.88 17.53
N LYS A 742 21.14 -39.10 17.13
CA LYS A 742 21.08 -39.55 15.72
C LYS A 742 19.68 -39.43 15.13
N ALA A 743 18.67 -39.87 15.87
CA ALA A 743 17.29 -39.84 15.42
C ALA A 743 16.80 -38.40 15.14
N ASP A 744 17.09 -37.48 16.06
CA ASP A 744 16.68 -36.08 15.93
C ASP A 744 17.47 -35.35 14.83
N VAL A 745 18.79 -35.55 14.72
CA VAL A 745 19.61 -34.96 13.64
C VAL A 745 19.10 -35.39 12.26
N PHE A 746 18.72 -36.66 12.11
CA PHE A 746 18.09 -37.13 10.88
C PHE A 746 16.78 -36.39 10.58
N GLN A 747 15.93 -36.13 11.58
CA GLN A 747 14.69 -35.36 11.39
C GLN A 747 14.96 -33.92 10.98
N VAL A 748 15.95 -33.24 11.59
CA VAL A 748 16.36 -31.88 11.21
C VAL A 748 16.73 -31.83 9.73
N LEU A 749 17.69 -32.66 9.30
CA LEU A 749 18.20 -32.65 7.93
C LEU A 749 17.13 -33.07 6.93
N LYS A 750 16.33 -34.10 7.25
CA LYS A 750 15.22 -34.57 6.41
C LYS A 750 14.22 -33.45 6.14
N ARG A 751 13.78 -32.73 7.18
CA ARG A 751 12.77 -31.66 7.06
C ARG A 751 13.31 -30.46 6.29
N MET A 752 14.52 -30.01 6.62
CA MET A 752 15.19 -28.91 5.91
C MET A 752 15.35 -29.25 4.43
N ARG A 753 15.79 -30.47 4.09
CA ARG A 753 15.93 -30.92 2.70
C ARG A 753 14.60 -31.02 1.96
N GLN A 754 13.57 -31.58 2.61
CA GLN A 754 12.25 -31.79 2.00
C GLN A 754 11.64 -30.48 1.47
N PHE A 755 11.77 -29.41 2.24
CA PHE A 755 11.25 -28.09 1.87
C PHE A 755 12.30 -27.15 1.28
N LYS A 756 13.55 -27.63 1.11
CA LYS A 756 14.70 -26.83 0.67
C LYS A 756 14.95 -25.57 1.53
N ASN A 757 14.57 -25.63 2.81
CA ASN A 757 14.79 -24.54 3.75
C ASN A 757 16.18 -24.68 4.37
N LYS A 758 16.93 -23.57 4.35
CA LYS A 758 18.26 -23.47 4.95
C LYS A 758 18.24 -22.80 6.32
N HIS A 759 17.10 -22.24 6.69
CA HIS A 759 16.83 -21.50 7.91
C HIS A 759 15.53 -22.01 8.57
N PHE A 760 15.39 -21.77 9.88
CA PHE A 760 14.17 -21.95 10.68
C PHE A 760 14.26 -20.99 11.88
N PHE A 761 13.14 -20.59 12.51
CA PHE A 761 13.19 -19.70 13.68
C PHE A 761 14.08 -20.28 14.79
N ALA A 762 14.89 -19.44 15.44
CA ALA A 762 15.93 -19.86 16.39
C ALA A 762 17.00 -20.78 15.81
N TRP A 763 17.25 -20.73 14.50
CA TRP A 763 18.48 -21.27 13.95
C TRP A 763 19.65 -20.53 14.60
N SER A 764 20.68 -21.25 15.05
CA SER A 764 21.87 -20.66 15.66
C SER A 764 23.11 -21.47 15.26
N PRO A 765 24.26 -20.80 15.06
CA PRO A 765 25.51 -21.46 14.72
C PRO A 765 25.99 -22.40 15.82
N ASP A 766 25.76 -22.05 17.10
CA ASP A 766 26.21 -22.85 18.25
C ASP A 766 25.40 -24.13 18.45
N ILE A 767 24.18 -24.17 17.91
CA ILE A 767 23.37 -25.39 17.88
C ILE A 767 23.69 -26.18 16.61
N MET A 768 23.71 -25.53 15.45
CA MET A 768 23.77 -26.24 14.18
C MET A 768 25.16 -26.76 13.85
N ALA A 769 26.24 -26.03 14.16
CA ALA A 769 27.59 -26.48 13.82
C ALA A 769 27.96 -27.83 14.47
N PRO A 770 27.72 -28.06 15.79
CA PRO A 770 27.95 -29.36 16.40
C PRO A 770 27.08 -30.48 15.83
N LEU A 771 25.81 -30.19 15.50
CA LEU A 771 24.89 -31.19 14.95
C LEU A 771 25.30 -31.61 13.54
N LEU A 772 25.70 -30.66 12.69
CA LEU A 772 26.16 -30.96 11.34
C LEU A 772 27.50 -31.70 11.34
N ALA A 773 28.41 -31.36 12.26
CA ALA A 773 29.65 -32.10 12.47
C ALA A 773 29.37 -33.56 12.89
N PHE A 774 28.44 -33.76 13.83
CA PHE A 774 27.98 -35.07 14.25
C PHE A 774 27.32 -35.85 13.10
N ALA A 775 26.48 -35.19 12.30
CA ALA A 775 25.84 -35.79 11.14
C ALA A 775 26.87 -36.31 10.13
N VAL A 776 27.93 -35.54 9.85
CA VAL A 776 29.00 -35.98 8.95
C VAL A 776 29.74 -37.19 9.51
N LYS A 777 30.15 -37.12 10.78
CA LYS A 777 30.87 -38.20 11.46
C LYS A 777 30.09 -39.51 11.50
N GLU A 778 28.79 -39.45 11.77
CA GLU A 778 27.92 -40.62 11.87
C GLU A 778 27.27 -41.03 10.54
N GLY A 779 27.61 -40.35 9.43
CA GLY A 779 27.10 -40.69 8.10
C GLY A 779 25.62 -40.34 7.86
N ILE A 780 25.06 -39.39 8.61
CA ILE A 780 23.68 -38.91 8.46
C ILE A 780 23.64 -37.79 7.42
N GLU A 781 23.20 -38.12 6.21
CA GLU A 781 23.12 -37.17 5.07
C GLU A 781 24.37 -36.26 4.91
N PRO A 782 25.60 -36.82 4.90
CA PRO A 782 26.83 -36.05 5.08
C PRO A 782 27.06 -35.02 3.96
N SER A 783 26.60 -35.29 2.74
CA SER A 783 26.66 -34.34 1.63
C SER A 783 25.78 -33.11 1.86
N TYR A 784 24.57 -33.31 2.39
CA TYR A 784 23.64 -32.22 2.69
C TYR A 784 24.11 -31.43 3.92
N ALA A 785 24.61 -32.09 4.96
CA ALA A 785 25.17 -31.44 6.13
C ALA A 785 26.36 -30.53 5.78
N ARG A 786 27.28 -30.99 4.93
CA ARG A 786 28.39 -30.16 4.41
C ARG A 786 27.92 -29.01 3.55
N HIS A 787 26.90 -29.23 2.71
CA HIS A 787 26.33 -28.15 1.89
C HIS A 787 25.75 -27.04 2.78
N LEU A 788 24.93 -27.40 3.77
CA LEU A 788 24.33 -26.45 4.71
C LEU A 788 25.40 -25.70 5.52
N ALA A 789 26.43 -26.40 6.00
CA ALA A 789 27.54 -25.77 6.73
C ALA A 789 28.33 -24.77 5.87
N ARG A 790 28.52 -25.09 4.58
CA ARG A 790 29.21 -24.18 3.66
C ARG A 790 28.43 -22.91 3.43
N GLU A 791 27.12 -23.00 3.28
CA GLU A 791 26.27 -21.86 2.95
C GLU A 791 25.88 -21.01 4.15
N GLN A 792 25.58 -21.64 5.30
CA GLN A 792 25.04 -20.94 6.47
C GLN A 792 26.08 -20.66 7.56
N LEU A 793 27.18 -21.41 7.62
CA LEU A 793 28.17 -21.33 8.69
C LEU A 793 29.57 -20.92 8.20
N GLY A 794 29.77 -20.75 6.89
CA GLY A 794 31.07 -20.42 6.33
C GLY A 794 32.16 -21.45 6.66
N MET A 795 31.78 -22.73 6.84
CA MET A 795 32.70 -23.81 7.21
C MET A 795 32.42 -25.12 6.45
N ASN A 796 33.28 -26.10 6.62
CA ASN A 796 33.15 -27.45 6.08
C ASN A 796 33.60 -28.47 7.14
N PHE A 797 33.29 -29.75 6.92
CA PHE A 797 33.66 -30.83 7.83
C PHE A 797 34.44 -31.94 7.12
N LEU A 798 35.50 -32.42 7.76
CA LEU A 798 36.16 -33.67 7.38
C LEU A 798 35.26 -34.88 7.67
N ASP A 799 35.63 -36.05 7.15
CA ASP A 799 34.87 -37.29 7.34
C ASP A 799 34.72 -37.69 8.82
N ASP A 800 35.66 -37.28 9.69
CA ASP A 800 35.60 -37.51 11.13
C ASP A 800 34.77 -36.45 11.91
N GLY A 801 34.18 -35.49 11.20
CA GLY A 801 33.43 -34.37 11.78
C GLY A 801 34.29 -33.17 12.20
N THR A 802 35.61 -33.20 11.98
CA THR A 802 36.48 -32.06 12.30
C THR A 802 36.07 -30.83 11.50
N GLN A 803 35.88 -29.72 12.22
CA GLN A 803 35.51 -28.43 11.64
C GLN A 803 36.69 -27.79 10.91
N ILE A 804 36.40 -27.25 9.71
CA ILE A 804 37.35 -26.51 8.88
C ILE A 804 36.63 -25.25 8.39
N PRO A 805 37.02 -24.05 8.84
CA PRO A 805 36.51 -22.79 8.29
C PRO A 805 36.76 -22.69 6.78
N LEU A 806 35.93 -21.97 6.04
CA LEU A 806 36.18 -21.78 4.62
C LEU A 806 37.27 -20.73 4.39
N LEU A 807 38.22 -21.05 3.53
CA LEU A 807 39.17 -20.09 2.99
C LEU A 807 38.45 -19.17 2.01
N GLN A 808 38.28 -17.91 2.40
CA GLN A 808 37.79 -16.86 1.52
C GLN A 808 38.92 -16.44 0.59
N VAL A 809 38.66 -16.49 -0.71
CA VAL A 809 39.59 -16.06 -1.76
C VAL A 809 38.92 -14.96 -2.56
N LYS A 810 39.34 -13.72 -2.31
CA LYS A 810 38.89 -12.55 -3.05
C LYS A 810 39.88 -12.26 -4.17
N ILE A 811 39.39 -11.99 -5.37
CA ILE A 811 40.18 -11.59 -6.54
C ILE A 811 39.64 -10.28 -7.11
N VAL A 812 38.34 -10.05 -7.00
CA VAL A 812 37.69 -8.81 -7.46
C VAL A 812 38.11 -7.67 -6.53
N GLY A 813 38.73 -6.63 -7.12
CA GLY A 813 39.26 -5.49 -6.37
C GLY A 813 40.62 -5.72 -5.70
N GLY A 814 41.21 -6.91 -5.88
CA GLY A 814 42.52 -7.26 -5.32
C GLY A 814 42.52 -8.65 -4.70
N LEU A 815 43.69 -9.30 -4.70
CA LEU A 815 43.85 -10.61 -4.08
C LEU A 815 43.90 -10.49 -2.56
N GLU A 816 42.93 -11.09 -1.88
CA GLU A 816 42.89 -11.24 -0.41
C GLU A 816 42.55 -12.70 -0.07
N LEU A 817 43.24 -13.26 0.92
CA LEU A 817 42.93 -14.56 1.50
C LEU A 817 42.55 -14.39 2.96
N ALA A 818 41.40 -14.94 3.38
CA ALA A 818 40.96 -14.85 4.77
C ALA A 818 40.43 -16.19 5.30
N VAL A 819 40.75 -16.50 6.56
CA VAL A 819 40.24 -17.66 7.32
C VAL A 819 40.02 -17.20 8.76
N GLY A 820 38.76 -17.09 9.19
CA GLY A 820 38.45 -16.50 10.49
C GLY A 820 39.01 -15.08 10.60
N GLU A 821 39.78 -14.80 11.64
CA GLU A 821 40.46 -13.50 11.83
C GLU A 821 41.75 -13.36 11.03
N ALA A 822 42.34 -14.46 10.55
CA ALA A 822 43.59 -14.42 9.80
C ALA A 822 43.35 -13.90 8.38
N ARG A 823 44.09 -12.85 7.99
CA ARG A 823 44.01 -12.24 6.66
C ARG A 823 45.39 -12.10 6.03
N ILE A 824 45.44 -12.22 4.71
CA ILE A 824 46.62 -12.03 3.89
C ILE A 824 46.23 -11.13 2.74
N ASP A 825 46.81 -9.93 2.74
CA ASP A 825 46.58 -8.96 1.68
C ASP A 825 47.51 -9.18 0.51
N SER A 826 47.19 -8.57 -0.63
CA SER A 826 48.05 -8.61 -1.79
C SER A 826 49.48 -8.13 -1.46
N SER A 827 49.64 -7.10 -0.62
CA SER A 827 50.92 -6.53 -0.18
C SER A 827 51.84 -7.55 0.49
N ASP A 828 51.28 -8.57 1.16
CA ASP A 828 52.03 -9.65 1.81
C ASP A 828 52.58 -10.71 0.85
N LEU A 829 52.15 -10.65 -0.42
CA LEU A 829 52.42 -11.64 -1.44
C LEU A 829 53.27 -11.07 -2.58
N THR A 830 54.26 -11.86 -3.03
CA THR A 830 55.04 -11.53 -4.25
C THR A 830 54.16 -11.61 -5.50
N SER A 831 54.55 -10.92 -6.58
CA SER A 831 53.83 -10.96 -7.87
C SER A 831 53.62 -12.38 -8.39
N ALA A 832 54.62 -13.25 -8.27
CA ALA A 832 54.53 -14.65 -8.66
C ALA A 832 53.48 -15.41 -7.83
N TRP A 833 53.45 -15.21 -6.50
CA TRP A 833 52.47 -15.86 -5.62
C TRP A 833 51.05 -15.41 -5.92
N ARG A 834 50.85 -14.11 -6.12
CA ARG A 834 49.55 -13.56 -6.49
C ARG A 834 49.02 -14.21 -7.77
N ARG A 835 49.89 -14.34 -8.79
CA ARG A 835 49.55 -14.95 -10.08
C ARG A 835 49.16 -16.41 -9.95
N VAL A 836 49.87 -17.22 -9.15
CA VAL A 836 49.49 -18.63 -8.89
C VAL A 836 48.12 -18.73 -8.23
N LEU A 837 47.90 -17.93 -7.18
CA LEU A 837 46.64 -17.97 -6.41
C LEU A 837 45.45 -17.53 -7.27
N SER A 838 45.59 -16.46 -8.05
CA SER A 838 44.57 -16.03 -9.00
C SER A 838 44.26 -17.09 -10.06
N LEU A 839 45.29 -17.74 -10.63
CA LEU A 839 45.10 -18.82 -11.60
C LEU A 839 44.34 -20.01 -11.01
N LEU A 840 44.69 -20.45 -9.79
CA LEU A 840 43.99 -21.55 -9.14
C LEU A 840 42.54 -21.20 -8.81
N ALA A 841 42.29 -19.98 -8.34
CA ALA A 841 40.97 -19.58 -7.87
C ALA A 841 39.92 -19.56 -9.00
N VAL A 842 40.33 -19.20 -10.23
CA VAL A 842 39.47 -19.24 -11.43
C VAL A 842 39.52 -20.56 -12.19
N ALA A 843 40.35 -21.53 -11.77
CA ALA A 843 40.45 -22.82 -12.44
C ALA A 843 39.24 -23.72 -12.14
N PRO A 844 38.83 -24.61 -13.08
CA PRO A 844 37.80 -25.60 -12.81
C PRO A 844 38.13 -26.45 -11.58
N LYS A 845 37.18 -26.55 -10.63
CA LYS A 845 37.37 -27.22 -9.32
C LYS A 845 38.61 -26.74 -8.55
N GLN A 846 39.04 -25.51 -8.83
CA GLN A 846 40.22 -24.87 -8.26
C GLN A 846 41.49 -25.73 -8.38
N THR A 847 41.63 -26.46 -9.48
CA THR A 847 42.71 -27.42 -9.72
C THR A 847 43.47 -27.08 -11.00
N LEU A 848 44.80 -27.03 -10.95
CA LEU A 848 45.65 -26.85 -12.13
C LEU A 848 46.84 -27.82 -12.15
N PRO A 849 47.22 -28.36 -13.32
CA PRO A 849 48.50 -29.04 -13.52
C PRO A 849 49.68 -28.10 -13.29
N ASN A 850 50.75 -28.61 -12.69
CA ASN A 850 51.97 -27.85 -12.40
C ASN A 850 52.55 -27.22 -13.68
N GLU A 851 52.56 -27.95 -14.79
CA GLU A 851 53.01 -27.46 -16.10
C GLU A 851 52.24 -26.23 -16.58
N LYS A 852 50.92 -26.17 -16.36
CA LYS A 852 50.11 -25.00 -16.73
C LYS A 852 50.47 -23.77 -15.89
N ILE A 853 50.77 -23.98 -14.60
CA ILE A 853 51.19 -22.90 -13.71
C ILE A 853 52.58 -22.40 -14.11
N GLN A 854 53.51 -23.32 -14.42
CA GLN A 854 54.86 -23.00 -14.88
C GLN A 854 54.85 -22.15 -16.15
N ARG A 855 54.13 -22.59 -17.19
CA ARG A 855 53.96 -21.82 -18.44
C ARG A 855 53.34 -20.44 -18.22
N ALA A 856 52.45 -20.30 -17.23
CA ALA A 856 51.82 -19.01 -16.95
C ALA A 856 52.73 -18.03 -16.19
N LEU A 857 53.74 -18.53 -15.46
CA LEU A 857 54.71 -17.73 -14.72
C LEU A 857 55.98 -17.42 -15.53
N TRP A 858 56.44 -18.39 -16.33
CA TRP A 858 57.64 -18.32 -17.17
C TRP A 858 57.28 -18.75 -18.60
N PRO A 859 56.64 -17.87 -19.40
CA PRO A 859 56.17 -18.22 -20.74
C PRO A 859 57.30 -18.54 -21.74
N ASP A 860 58.53 -18.10 -21.45
CA ASP A 860 59.71 -18.27 -22.32
C ASP A 860 60.55 -19.52 -21.97
N GLU A 861 60.15 -20.33 -20.99
CA GLU A 861 60.86 -21.55 -20.54
C GLU A 861 59.98 -22.79 -20.68
N GLU A 862 60.56 -23.94 -21.05
CA GLU A 862 59.84 -25.21 -21.00
C GLU A 862 59.57 -25.64 -19.53
N PRO A 863 58.48 -26.36 -19.23
CA PRO A 863 58.13 -26.80 -17.88
C PRO A 863 59.25 -27.58 -17.16
N GLU A 864 60.05 -28.35 -17.90
CA GLU A 864 61.16 -29.14 -17.38
C GLU A 864 62.29 -28.26 -16.86
N ASP A 865 62.58 -27.15 -17.55
CA ASP A 865 63.65 -26.20 -17.22
C ASP A 865 63.28 -25.26 -16.05
N SER A 866 61.98 -24.99 -15.87
CA SER A 866 61.46 -24.11 -14.81
C SER A 866 61.06 -24.85 -13.52
N ARG A 867 61.14 -26.19 -13.48
CA ARG A 867 60.70 -27.04 -12.36
C ARG A 867 61.35 -26.69 -11.01
N GLY A 868 62.66 -26.49 -10.99
CA GLY A 868 63.38 -26.14 -9.74
C GLY A 868 62.97 -24.77 -9.18
N LYS A 869 62.72 -23.78 -10.05
CA LYS A 869 62.20 -22.46 -9.67
C LYS A 869 60.78 -22.58 -9.12
N TYR A 870 59.94 -23.39 -9.76
CA TYR A 870 58.58 -23.69 -9.33
C TYR A 870 58.54 -24.32 -7.94
N ASP A 871 59.29 -25.40 -7.70
CA ASP A 871 59.30 -26.11 -6.42
C ASP A 871 59.79 -25.19 -5.28
N THR A 872 60.81 -24.37 -5.55
CA THR A 872 61.32 -23.37 -4.60
C THR A 872 60.26 -22.28 -4.29
N MET A 873 59.60 -21.75 -5.31
CA MET A 873 58.55 -20.74 -5.16
C MET A 873 57.36 -21.29 -4.37
N LEU A 874 56.91 -22.51 -4.70
CA LEU A 874 55.78 -23.17 -4.07
C LEU A 874 56.06 -23.51 -2.60
N SER A 875 57.27 -23.99 -2.30
CA SER A 875 57.73 -24.22 -0.92
C SER A 875 57.69 -22.93 -0.09
N ARG A 876 58.18 -21.81 -0.64
CA ARG A 876 58.14 -20.50 0.02
C ARG A 876 56.71 -19.97 0.20
N LEU A 877 55.85 -20.11 -0.81
CA LEU A 877 54.43 -19.75 -0.70
C LEU A 877 53.76 -20.53 0.42
N ARG A 878 53.90 -21.87 0.44
CA ARG A 878 53.33 -22.72 1.50
C ARG A 878 53.88 -22.37 2.88
N SER A 879 55.16 -22.03 2.99
CA SER A 879 55.76 -21.58 4.26
C SER A 879 55.17 -20.25 4.73
N LYS A 880 54.97 -19.29 3.83
CA LYS A 880 54.34 -17.99 4.14
C LYS A 880 52.89 -18.17 4.56
N LEU A 881 52.12 -18.98 3.82
CA LEU A 881 50.75 -19.33 4.19
C LEU A 881 50.71 -20.05 5.54
N ALA A 882 51.62 -20.99 5.81
CA ALA A 882 51.71 -21.71 7.08
C ALA A 882 52.05 -20.81 8.27
N SER A 883 52.85 -19.75 8.06
CA SER A 883 53.14 -18.77 9.13
C SER A 883 51.93 -17.93 9.54
N ILE A 884 50.90 -17.85 8.69
CA ILE A 884 49.72 -17.00 8.92
C ILE A 884 48.48 -17.84 9.24
N LEU A 885 48.24 -18.89 8.46
CA LEU A 885 47.08 -19.79 8.59
C LEU A 885 47.33 -20.99 9.53
N GLY A 886 48.57 -21.19 9.97
CA GLY A 886 49.00 -22.38 10.71
C GLY A 886 49.44 -23.53 9.80
N LYS A 887 50.44 -24.29 10.27
CA LYS A 887 51.12 -25.34 9.48
C LYS A 887 50.22 -26.54 9.19
N GLU A 888 49.42 -26.98 10.16
CA GLU A 888 48.48 -28.09 9.99
C GLU A 888 47.29 -27.72 9.09
N THR A 889 46.86 -26.47 9.13
CA THR A 889 45.71 -25.93 8.37
C THR A 889 46.06 -25.68 6.90
N THR A 890 47.27 -25.20 6.61
CA THR A 890 47.71 -24.90 5.23
C THR A 890 47.67 -26.13 4.33
N GLY A 891 48.00 -27.31 4.85
CA GLY A 891 47.92 -28.57 4.11
C GLY A 891 46.49 -29.00 3.75
N ARG A 892 45.48 -28.46 4.44
CA ARG A 892 44.06 -28.75 4.18
C ARG A 892 43.49 -27.88 3.05
N TYR A 893 43.93 -26.63 2.92
CA TYR A 893 43.49 -25.73 1.86
C TYR A 893 44.30 -25.88 0.56
N PHE A 894 45.61 -26.14 0.67
CA PHE A 894 46.52 -26.23 -0.48
C PHE A 894 47.05 -27.65 -0.64
N LEU A 895 46.37 -28.43 -1.48
CA LEU A 895 46.68 -29.84 -1.71
C LEU A 895 47.54 -30.01 -2.96
N LEU A 896 48.64 -30.76 -2.82
CA LEU A 896 49.43 -31.26 -3.95
C LEU A 896 49.04 -32.73 -4.17
N LYS A 897 48.33 -33.04 -5.26
CA LYS A 897 47.88 -34.40 -5.59
C LYS A 897 48.49 -34.81 -6.93
N GLY A 898 49.57 -35.58 -6.89
CA GLY A 898 50.35 -35.89 -8.09
C GLY A 898 51.04 -34.65 -8.66
N GLN A 899 50.93 -34.41 -9.97
CA GLN A 899 51.46 -33.21 -10.64
C GLN A 899 50.41 -32.06 -10.75
N GLN A 900 49.48 -32.00 -9.80
CA GLN A 900 48.45 -30.96 -9.78
C GLN A 900 48.40 -30.28 -8.41
N LEU A 901 48.16 -28.97 -8.45
CA LEU A 901 47.92 -28.13 -7.29
C LEU A 901 46.44 -27.80 -7.22
N GLN A 902 45.86 -27.96 -6.03
CA GLN A 902 44.44 -27.74 -5.79
C GLN A 902 44.21 -26.85 -4.56
N LEU A 903 43.25 -25.92 -4.70
CA LEU A 903 42.63 -25.19 -3.61
C LEU A 903 41.37 -25.95 -3.15
N GLN A 904 41.29 -26.31 -1.87
CA GLN A 904 40.14 -26.99 -1.25
C GLN A 904 39.57 -26.18 -0.08
N HIS A 905 38.36 -26.54 0.34
CA HIS A 905 37.65 -25.88 1.45
C HIS A 905 37.61 -24.35 1.32
N CYS A 906 37.53 -23.84 0.10
CA CYS A 906 37.52 -22.41 -0.17
C CYS A 906 36.18 -21.94 -0.75
N VAL A 907 35.97 -20.63 -0.67
CA VAL A 907 34.96 -19.87 -1.40
C VAL A 907 35.72 -18.82 -2.21
N VAL A 908 35.41 -18.73 -3.49
CA VAL A 908 36.05 -17.77 -4.40
C VAL A 908 34.96 -16.80 -4.85
N ASP A 909 35.19 -15.51 -4.62
CA ASP A 909 34.25 -14.44 -4.96
C ASP A 909 33.76 -14.48 -6.41
N CYS A 910 34.64 -14.73 -7.37
CA CYS A 910 34.32 -14.81 -8.80
C CYS A 910 33.30 -15.91 -9.10
N ASN A 911 33.43 -17.08 -8.45
CA ASN A 911 32.48 -18.19 -8.64
C ASN A 911 31.13 -17.87 -8.02
N GLN A 912 31.12 -17.19 -6.87
CA GLN A 912 29.89 -16.73 -6.23
C GLN A 912 29.17 -15.70 -7.09
N ILE A 913 29.89 -14.68 -7.59
CA ILE A 913 29.36 -13.65 -8.50
C ILE A 913 28.76 -14.30 -9.75
N VAL A 914 29.48 -15.21 -10.41
CA VAL A 914 28.97 -15.89 -11.63
C VAL A 914 27.77 -16.78 -11.32
N SER A 915 27.75 -17.44 -10.16
CA SER A 915 26.60 -18.25 -9.72
C SER A 915 25.36 -17.39 -9.54
N LEU A 916 25.47 -16.29 -8.79
CA LEU A 916 24.38 -15.35 -8.56
C LEU A 916 23.93 -14.67 -9.85
N ALA A 917 24.86 -14.26 -10.72
CA ALA A 917 24.56 -13.72 -12.03
C ALA A 917 23.70 -14.66 -12.87
N ARG A 918 24.05 -15.95 -12.92
CA ARG A 918 23.29 -16.97 -13.66
C ARG A 918 21.94 -17.26 -13.04
N GLU A 919 21.89 -17.34 -11.71
CA GLU A 919 20.65 -17.56 -10.97
C GLU A 919 19.66 -16.42 -11.18
N GLY A 920 20.09 -15.17 -11.03
CA GLY A 920 19.25 -13.99 -11.26
C GLY A 920 18.70 -13.94 -12.69
N VAL A 921 19.54 -14.21 -13.70
CA VAL A 921 19.08 -14.28 -15.09
C VAL A 921 18.06 -15.41 -15.30
N ALA A 922 18.28 -16.59 -14.71
CA ALA A 922 17.34 -17.71 -14.81
C ALA A 922 16.00 -17.45 -14.11
N LEU A 923 15.98 -16.64 -13.05
CA LEU A 923 14.75 -16.21 -12.37
C LEU A 923 13.95 -15.24 -13.27
N VAL A 924 14.62 -14.30 -13.94
CA VAL A 924 13.95 -13.40 -14.91
C VAL A 924 13.35 -14.18 -16.09
N GLU A 925 14.04 -15.21 -16.59
CA GLU A 925 13.52 -16.11 -17.63
C GLU A 925 12.24 -16.85 -17.20
N LYS A 926 11.98 -16.96 -15.89
CA LYS A 926 10.77 -17.53 -15.28
C LYS A 926 9.77 -16.48 -14.78
N THR A 927 9.96 -15.21 -15.15
CA THR A 927 9.14 -14.07 -14.69
C THR A 927 9.13 -13.89 -13.16
N GLN A 928 10.21 -14.25 -12.48
CA GLN A 928 10.39 -14.14 -11.03
C GLN A 928 11.25 -12.91 -10.69
N ASP A 929 10.72 -11.73 -11.01
CA ASP A 929 11.49 -10.48 -11.02
C ASP A 929 11.89 -10.00 -9.62
N TRP A 930 11.04 -10.17 -8.59
CA TRP A 930 11.37 -9.80 -7.22
C TRP A 930 12.47 -10.72 -6.66
N GLN A 931 12.40 -12.02 -6.95
CA GLN A 931 13.45 -12.97 -6.59
C GLN A 931 14.76 -12.64 -7.32
N ALA A 932 14.70 -12.38 -8.63
CA ALA A 932 15.86 -12.01 -9.42
C ALA A 932 16.53 -10.75 -8.88
N HIS A 933 15.72 -9.74 -8.52
CA HIS A 933 16.20 -8.50 -7.92
C HIS A 933 17.08 -8.76 -6.70
N HIS A 934 16.62 -9.60 -5.77
CA HIS A 934 17.35 -9.95 -4.55
C HIS A 934 18.66 -10.70 -4.81
N VAL A 935 18.66 -11.62 -5.77
CA VAL A 935 19.87 -12.33 -6.19
C VAL A 935 20.89 -11.36 -6.80
N PHE A 936 20.44 -10.39 -7.60
CA PHE A 936 21.33 -9.36 -8.15
C PHE A 936 21.87 -8.40 -7.08
N VAL A 937 21.10 -8.08 -6.04
CA VAL A 937 21.59 -7.31 -4.88
C VAL A 937 22.75 -8.06 -4.19
N LEU A 938 22.61 -9.36 -3.96
CA LEU A 938 23.69 -10.18 -3.38
C LEU A 938 24.90 -10.24 -4.31
N MET A 939 24.69 -10.39 -5.62
CA MET A 939 25.77 -10.36 -6.62
C MET A 939 26.54 -9.04 -6.56
N ALA A 940 25.83 -7.92 -6.51
CA ALA A 940 26.39 -6.58 -6.41
C ALA A 940 27.25 -6.42 -5.15
N GLN A 941 26.76 -6.87 -3.99
CA GLN A 941 27.51 -6.83 -2.73
C GLN A 941 28.83 -7.61 -2.81
N CYS A 942 28.87 -8.72 -3.55
CA CYS A 942 30.11 -9.48 -3.77
C CYS A 942 31.13 -8.73 -4.65
N ILE A 943 30.67 -7.89 -5.60
CA ILE A 943 31.55 -7.08 -6.46
C ILE A 943 32.14 -5.91 -5.67
N GLY A 944 31.36 -5.34 -4.75
CA GLY A 944 31.76 -4.24 -3.88
C GLY A 944 30.58 -3.30 -3.58
N PRO A 945 30.75 -2.31 -2.70
CA PRO A 945 29.68 -1.34 -2.43
C PRO A 945 29.25 -0.66 -3.72
N MET A 946 27.95 -0.69 -4.00
CA MET A 946 27.37 -0.11 -5.22
C MET A 946 27.27 1.42 -5.15
N PHE A 947 27.39 2.03 -3.96
CA PHE A 947 27.02 3.43 -3.69
C PHE A 947 28.05 4.23 -2.88
N GLU A 948 29.33 3.85 -2.89
CA GLU A 948 30.39 4.68 -2.30
C GLU A 948 31.08 5.55 -3.37
N ASP A 949 31.25 6.84 -3.07
CA ASP A 949 31.88 7.86 -3.93
C ASP A 949 33.37 7.59 -4.24
N SER A 950 34.00 6.61 -3.57
CA SER A 950 35.39 6.25 -3.81
C SER A 950 35.54 5.28 -5.00
N ALA A 951 35.37 5.82 -6.21
CA ALA A 951 35.67 5.13 -7.45
C ALA A 951 37.18 4.87 -7.61
N SER A 952 37.73 3.95 -6.81
CA SER A 952 38.90 3.19 -7.27
C SER A 952 38.41 2.18 -8.32
N ALA A 953 39.09 2.11 -9.46
CA ALA A 953 38.72 1.21 -10.56
C ALA A 953 38.80 -0.25 -10.09
N LEU A 954 37.66 -0.83 -9.73
CA LEU A 954 37.51 -2.25 -9.44
C LEU A 954 37.64 -3.00 -10.78
N ALA A 955 38.80 -3.59 -11.03
CA ALA A 955 39.01 -4.40 -12.23
C ALA A 955 38.34 -5.77 -12.07
N LEU A 956 37.37 -6.07 -12.94
CA LEU A 956 36.79 -7.41 -13.06
C LEU A 956 37.72 -8.33 -13.87
N PRO A 957 37.93 -9.59 -13.44
CA PRO A 957 38.59 -10.58 -14.27
C PRO A 957 37.86 -10.78 -15.61
N PRO A 958 38.55 -10.83 -16.77
CA PRO A 958 37.92 -10.99 -18.07
C PRO A 958 36.98 -12.20 -18.19
N GLN A 959 37.24 -13.25 -17.40
CA GLN A 959 36.46 -14.49 -17.42
C GLN A 959 35.04 -14.34 -16.84
N ILE A 960 34.80 -13.31 -16.01
CA ILE A 960 33.49 -13.07 -15.38
C ILE A 960 32.78 -11.84 -15.95
N ALA A 961 33.50 -10.96 -16.66
CA ALA A 961 33.01 -9.69 -17.18
C ALA A 961 31.69 -9.86 -17.96
N ASP A 962 31.63 -10.80 -18.91
CA ASP A 962 30.43 -11.03 -19.72
C ASP A 962 29.22 -11.49 -18.91
N SER A 963 29.44 -12.35 -17.90
CA SER A 963 28.36 -12.84 -17.03
C SER A 963 27.81 -11.72 -16.16
N VAL A 964 28.70 -10.87 -15.62
CA VAL A 964 28.31 -9.69 -14.85
C VAL A 964 27.62 -8.66 -15.74
N ALA A 965 28.12 -8.40 -16.95
CA ALA A 965 27.51 -7.49 -17.91
C ALA A 965 26.06 -7.90 -18.21
N ARG A 966 25.86 -9.17 -18.59
CA ARG A 966 24.52 -9.72 -18.87
C ARG A 966 23.60 -9.59 -17.66
N ALA A 967 24.09 -9.92 -16.46
CA ALA A 967 23.31 -9.83 -15.23
C ALA A 967 22.89 -8.39 -14.90
N LEU A 968 23.81 -7.43 -14.99
CA LEU A 968 23.50 -6.02 -14.74
C LEU A 968 22.50 -5.46 -15.76
N ILE A 969 22.65 -5.78 -17.06
CA ILE A 969 21.69 -5.36 -18.11
C ILE A 969 20.30 -5.91 -17.82
N VAL A 970 20.21 -7.20 -17.46
CA VAL A 970 18.94 -7.86 -17.13
C VAL A 970 18.33 -7.26 -15.85
N TRP A 971 19.16 -6.99 -14.84
CA TRP A 971 18.71 -6.38 -13.59
C TRP A 971 18.13 -4.98 -13.80
N VAL A 972 18.72 -4.18 -14.68
CA VAL A 972 18.17 -2.87 -15.04
C VAL A 972 16.75 -3.01 -15.59
N GLY A 973 16.51 -3.96 -16.49
CA GLY A 973 15.17 -4.25 -17.00
C GLY A 973 14.18 -4.73 -15.93
N VAL A 974 14.67 -5.47 -14.91
CA VAL A 974 13.86 -5.85 -13.73
C VAL A 974 13.45 -4.62 -12.93
N LEU A 975 14.40 -3.71 -12.67
CA LEU A 975 14.15 -2.49 -11.91
C LEU A 975 13.21 -1.53 -12.66
N GLU A 976 13.31 -1.45 -13.99
CA GLU A 976 12.38 -0.69 -14.83
C GLU A 976 10.94 -1.22 -14.71
N ARG A 977 10.74 -2.54 -14.77
CA ARG A 977 9.40 -3.16 -14.57
C ARG A 977 8.85 -2.94 -13.16
N GLY A 978 9.72 -2.82 -12.16
CA GLY A 978 9.36 -2.43 -10.80
C GLY A 978 9.29 -0.91 -10.57
N ALA A 979 9.35 -0.08 -11.61
CA ALA A 979 9.37 1.39 -11.55
C ALA A 979 10.46 2.01 -10.64
N LYS A 980 11.55 1.29 -10.38
CA LYS A 980 12.69 1.75 -9.56
C LYS A 980 13.75 2.46 -10.41
N LEU A 981 13.35 3.49 -11.17
CA LEU A 981 14.17 4.12 -12.22
C LEU A 981 15.47 4.75 -11.70
N GLU A 982 15.43 5.48 -10.59
CA GLU A 982 16.64 6.05 -9.98
C GLU A 982 17.62 4.96 -9.51
N TYR A 983 17.09 3.83 -9.05
CA TYR A 983 17.94 2.71 -8.67
C TYR A 983 18.52 2.00 -9.89
N ALA A 984 17.74 1.84 -10.95
CA ALA A 984 18.18 1.31 -12.23
C ALA A 984 19.32 2.16 -12.82
N LEU A 985 19.20 3.50 -12.76
CA LEU A 985 20.24 4.42 -13.22
C LEU A 985 21.55 4.20 -12.46
N ARG A 986 21.50 4.07 -11.13
CA ARG A 986 22.70 3.78 -10.33
C ARG A 986 23.33 2.43 -10.67
N VAL A 987 22.53 1.40 -10.95
CA VAL A 987 23.03 0.09 -11.39
C VAL A 987 23.72 0.19 -12.75
N VAL A 988 23.15 0.94 -13.70
CA VAL A 988 23.76 1.19 -15.01
C VAL A 988 25.07 1.97 -14.86
N ASP A 989 25.08 3.07 -14.09
CA ASP A 989 26.28 3.88 -13.83
C ASP A 989 27.41 3.03 -13.27
N ARG A 990 27.08 2.13 -12.33
CA ARG A 990 28.03 1.19 -11.76
C ARG A 990 28.53 0.21 -12.81
N GLY A 991 27.64 -0.36 -13.63
CA GLY A 991 28.00 -1.23 -14.74
C GLY A 991 28.98 -0.57 -15.72
N LEU A 992 28.74 0.69 -16.09
CA LEU A 992 29.60 1.46 -16.98
C LEU A 992 30.93 1.86 -16.33
N SER A 993 30.98 2.04 -15.01
CA SER A 993 32.26 2.23 -14.31
C SER A 993 33.17 0.99 -14.39
N LEU A 994 32.56 -0.20 -14.51
CA LEU A 994 33.26 -1.48 -14.64
C LEU A 994 33.56 -1.81 -16.11
N MET A 995 32.66 -1.42 -17.02
CA MET A 995 32.70 -1.71 -18.46
C MET A 995 32.32 -0.46 -19.27
N PRO A 996 33.25 0.51 -19.44
CA PRO A 996 32.95 1.84 -19.98
C PRO A 996 32.40 1.87 -21.41
N ILE A 997 32.77 0.88 -22.22
CA ILE A 997 32.40 0.79 -23.64
C ILE A 997 31.23 -0.16 -23.94
N ASN A 998 30.34 -0.41 -22.97
CA ASN A 998 29.18 -1.30 -23.19
C ASN A 998 27.98 -0.57 -23.82
N ASP A 999 27.73 -0.81 -25.10
CA ASP A 999 26.68 -0.13 -25.90
C ASP A 999 25.27 -0.30 -25.33
N THR A 1000 24.96 -1.49 -24.79
CA THR A 1000 23.61 -1.80 -24.27
C THR A 1000 23.34 -1.04 -22.98
N MET A 1001 24.32 -1.00 -22.07
CA MET A 1001 24.22 -0.23 -20.82
C MET A 1001 24.16 1.28 -21.10
N GLN A 1002 24.93 1.78 -22.07
CA GLN A 1002 24.85 3.20 -22.46
C GLN A 1002 23.48 3.58 -23.00
N ARG A 1003 22.86 2.70 -23.79
CA ARG A 1003 21.47 2.87 -24.23
C ARG A 1003 20.49 2.89 -23.07
N GLN A 1004 20.59 1.92 -22.15
CA GLN A 1004 19.75 1.89 -20.94
C GLN A 1004 19.91 3.18 -20.12
N ARG A 1005 21.15 3.67 -19.96
CA ARG A 1005 21.42 4.94 -19.26
C ARG A 1005 20.71 6.11 -19.93
N TYR A 1006 20.82 6.23 -21.25
CA TYR A 1006 20.20 7.29 -22.02
C TYR A 1006 18.67 7.27 -21.86
N ASN A 1007 18.05 6.10 -22.02
CA ASN A 1007 16.61 5.91 -21.89
C ASN A 1007 16.11 6.19 -20.47
N LEU A 1008 16.86 5.78 -19.45
CA LEU A 1008 16.55 6.08 -18.05
C LEU A 1008 16.63 7.58 -17.75
N LEU A 1009 17.68 8.27 -18.21
CA LEU A 1009 17.81 9.72 -18.04
C LEU A 1009 16.71 10.49 -18.80
N ALA A 1010 16.29 10.00 -19.96
CA ALA A 1010 15.13 10.55 -20.67
C ALA A 1010 13.83 10.33 -19.87
N SER A 1011 13.62 9.13 -19.35
CA SER A 1011 12.44 8.77 -18.53
C SER A 1011 12.39 9.55 -17.20
N LEU A 1012 13.55 9.88 -16.64
CA LEU A 1012 13.69 10.73 -15.44
C LEU A 1012 13.64 12.24 -15.77
N ASN A 1013 13.36 12.62 -17.02
CA ASN A 1013 13.27 14.00 -17.49
C ASN A 1013 14.56 14.82 -17.26
N ARG A 1014 15.73 14.20 -17.46
CA ARG A 1014 17.08 14.77 -17.30
C ARG A 1014 17.84 14.85 -18.64
N PRO A 1015 17.32 15.55 -19.66
CA PRO A 1015 17.86 15.53 -21.03
C PRO A 1015 19.28 16.11 -21.15
N GLY A 1016 19.65 17.06 -20.28
CA GLY A 1016 21.00 17.63 -20.25
C GLY A 1016 22.06 16.59 -19.89
N GLU A 1017 21.74 15.72 -18.91
CA GLU A 1017 22.63 14.63 -18.49
C GLU A 1017 22.69 13.52 -19.52
N ALA A 1018 21.57 13.21 -20.19
CA ALA A 1018 21.53 12.25 -21.29
C ALA A 1018 22.46 12.68 -22.43
N SER A 1019 22.45 13.96 -22.82
CA SER A 1019 23.35 14.51 -23.84
C SER A 1019 24.82 14.46 -23.41
N LEU A 1020 25.11 14.80 -22.15
CA LEU A 1020 26.48 14.74 -21.61
C LEU A 1020 27.01 13.30 -21.59
N SER A 1021 26.17 12.34 -21.25
CA SER A 1021 26.48 10.90 -21.27
C SER A 1021 27.02 10.44 -22.62
N LEU A 1022 26.31 10.78 -23.71
CA LEU A 1022 26.67 10.37 -25.06
C LEU A 1022 28.01 10.98 -25.49
N LYS A 1023 28.28 12.24 -25.10
CA LYS A 1023 29.58 12.88 -25.36
C LYS A 1023 30.73 12.17 -24.65
N GLN A 1024 30.53 11.81 -23.38
CA GLN A 1024 31.54 11.09 -22.59
C GLN A 1024 31.79 9.68 -23.16
N TYR A 1025 30.73 8.98 -23.55
CA TYR A 1025 30.83 7.66 -24.16
C TYR A 1025 31.53 7.70 -25.52
N ARG A 1026 31.22 8.68 -26.38
CA ARG A 1026 31.96 8.91 -27.63
C ARG A 1026 33.45 9.11 -27.39
N SER A 1027 33.81 9.93 -26.39
CA SER A 1027 35.23 10.13 -26.03
C SER A 1027 35.90 8.87 -25.50
N ALA A 1028 35.17 7.98 -24.82
CA ALA A 1028 35.68 6.68 -24.37
C ALA A 1028 35.96 5.75 -25.56
N LEU A 1029 35.05 5.66 -26.53
CA LEU A 1029 35.25 4.87 -27.75
C LEU A 1029 36.42 5.40 -28.60
N GLU A 1030 36.58 6.72 -28.71
CA GLU A 1030 37.73 7.34 -29.40
C GLU A 1030 39.07 6.91 -28.78
N LYS A 1031 39.13 6.78 -27.44
CA LYS A 1031 40.35 6.33 -26.73
C LYS A 1031 40.67 4.85 -26.97
N GLU A 1032 39.65 4.03 -27.24
CA GLU A 1032 39.80 2.60 -27.58
C GLU A 1032 40.11 2.37 -29.08
N GLY A 1033 40.17 3.44 -29.88
CA GLY A 1033 40.65 3.39 -31.27
C GLY A 1033 39.58 3.19 -32.34
N PHE A 1034 38.30 3.43 -32.03
CA PHE A 1034 37.20 3.39 -33.01
C PHE A 1034 37.28 4.56 -34.01
N SER A 1035 36.93 4.30 -35.28
CA SER A 1035 36.93 5.30 -36.36
C SER A 1035 35.70 6.22 -36.32
N ALA A 1036 35.77 7.37 -37.00
CA ALA A 1036 34.69 8.35 -37.04
C ALA A 1036 33.36 7.79 -37.59
N ASP A 1037 33.43 6.91 -38.59
CA ASP A 1037 32.25 6.28 -39.19
C ASP A 1037 31.62 5.23 -38.25
N GLU A 1038 32.46 4.45 -37.55
CA GLU A 1038 32.01 3.50 -36.52
C GLU A 1038 31.36 4.22 -35.33
N LEU A 1039 31.93 5.35 -34.90
CA LEU A 1039 31.37 6.17 -33.83
C LEU A 1039 29.99 6.73 -34.19
N SER A 1040 29.79 7.20 -35.43
CA SER A 1040 28.47 7.69 -35.87
C SER A 1040 27.44 6.57 -35.84
N LEU A 1041 27.77 5.40 -36.40
CA LEU A 1041 26.88 4.23 -36.40
C LEU A 1041 26.47 3.79 -34.99
N ILE A 1042 27.42 3.76 -34.04
CA ILE A 1042 27.15 3.37 -32.66
C ILE A 1042 26.25 4.40 -31.95
N ILE A 1043 26.54 5.69 -32.09
CA ILE A 1043 25.76 6.76 -31.45
C ILE A 1043 24.36 6.87 -32.07
N ASP A 1044 24.25 6.82 -33.40
CA ASP A 1044 22.97 6.83 -34.12
C ASP A 1044 22.12 5.61 -33.73
N GLY A 1045 22.75 4.45 -33.51
CA GLY A 1045 22.09 3.25 -33.02
C GLY A 1045 21.56 3.34 -31.59
N ILE A 1046 22.08 4.25 -30.75
CA ILE A 1046 21.52 4.56 -29.43
C ILE A 1046 20.33 5.51 -29.54
N LEU A 1047 20.37 6.46 -30.48
CA LEU A 1047 19.33 7.49 -30.66
C LEU A 1047 18.10 7.04 -31.48
N ALA A 1048 18.20 5.93 -32.23
CA ALA A 1048 17.15 5.46 -33.14
C ALA A 1048 15.95 4.75 -32.45
N TYR A 1049 15.99 4.60 -31.12
CA TYR A 1049 14.98 3.96 -30.28
C TYR A 1049 14.64 4.87 -29.11
#